data_AF-A0A418APM6-F1
#
_entry.id   AF-A0A418APM6-F1
#
_cell.length_a   1.000
_cell.length_b   1.000
_cell.length_c   1.000
_cell.angle_alpha   90.00
_cell.angle_beta   90.00
_cell.angle_gamma   90.00
#
_symmetry.space_group_name_H-M   'P 1'
#
loop_
_entity.id
_entity.type
_entity.pdbx_description
1 polymer ?
#
loop_
_entity_poly.entity_id
_entity_poly.type
_entity_poly.pdbx_seq_one_letter_code
_entity_poly.pdbx_strand_id
1 'polypeptide(L)'
;MPPPAFTGRDSYQRLQQLQDLCIPDDERGFHALLLVGGADGLYSPGSQAALKYLFLGKSGQDLLGEQVIPQQYEALEDIVIVLTRTSVSIFYILDSDSATFLLPFVSNWRNVTEYVATDDMTQDVRELTKIRAFRSMVEPHRVIGIPLHEPGKPSKEAPTAEAWPIVQSFGLDEFHPASTAKGFFSMHHSVVNCAMALTARLTDIDDFFAQRLVTDAEPALAHHFDGFLAKLDHADTPAARGAFTEADIADDLSSFYDFGTIRHDARGLTKSAHRGASVHFGTRTSAAPSMPSSKTVLAHQAGVSGQFPATHFTVVAEEPLTGLRVGRTYFLGTGKCAGRIVDPDALVSPGDATLDRYESVPSNAPDTLRLIATVAKGANLGALVVGDSILVDIGTCAFLVITAASFPAFRTWIQPGMEADHAAHVDTVLASDYMARCNRMPTYVVDGGGERASRGVFVQGFVLKSPHSHPLVVSFPTHVRSLRVLSTPYDELLLVVVDFVSTSNPVLEWLPGAATPAAASIALPLVAGSRMQVCVLGVLDEWKASAAAHDIPFLKPATGPPGNSWHHVVVDTRELPADAADTAACIRTKVADALASITSSDVVGWLRRPRMLVTVVGYVDPIGVCAAIESTDRSLTLSTVIAVVSSVAVTVPESANPFPKLWDQLAAGFITTIVLTHTQELDHVCLHRLRTRVDAANPFADVLCLRSNSLDGDLTAFVALDEFNAPDRQRYRDVHFPSWQVKPAAYAAPLPPSVSAVRFEMQLQLDRTRFVAYIHVHCQTNTAWRDGLM
;
A
#
# COMPACT_ATOMS: atom_id res chain seq x y z
N MET A 1 1.51 -10.48 2.81
CA MET A 1 2.58 -9.60 2.27
C MET A 1 3.34 -9.03 3.47
N PRO A 2 4.64 -8.71 3.41
CA PRO A 2 5.23 -7.84 4.44
C PRO A 2 4.51 -6.48 4.44
N PRO A 3 4.44 -5.77 5.58
CA PRO A 3 3.90 -4.41 5.63
C PRO A 3 4.76 -3.46 4.78
N PRO A 4 4.19 -2.38 4.23
CA PRO A 4 4.92 -1.42 3.42
C PRO A 4 5.96 -0.71 4.28
N ALA A 5 7.22 -0.76 3.85
CA ALA A 5 8.27 0.04 4.45
C ALA A 5 8.03 1.52 4.13
N PHE A 6 8.12 2.39 5.13
CA PHE A 6 8.10 3.84 4.93
C PHE A 6 9.39 4.27 4.21
N THR A 7 9.26 4.93 3.06
CA THR A 7 10.38 5.23 2.16
C THR A 7 10.78 6.71 2.18
N GLY A 8 11.93 7.01 1.56
CA GLY A 8 12.32 8.38 1.27
C GLY A 8 11.32 9.15 0.41
N ARG A 9 10.51 8.47 -0.40
CA ARG A 9 9.47 9.11 -1.20
C ARG A 9 8.27 9.55 -0.36
N ASP A 10 7.79 8.67 0.53
CA ASP A 10 6.70 8.98 1.44
C ASP A 10 7.11 10.15 2.37
N SER A 11 8.35 10.10 2.85
CA SER A 11 9.02 11.18 3.57
C SER A 11 9.06 12.50 2.77
N TYR A 12 9.35 12.46 1.47
CA TYR A 12 9.33 13.66 0.63
C TYR A 12 7.91 14.23 0.42
N GLN A 13 6.89 13.38 0.21
CA GLN A 13 5.49 13.85 0.13
C GLN A 13 5.07 14.52 1.45
N ARG A 14 5.46 13.94 2.59
CA ARG A 14 5.26 14.52 3.92
C ARG A 14 6.02 15.82 4.13
N LEU A 15 7.26 15.92 3.63
CA LEU A 15 8.01 17.18 3.62
C LEU A 15 7.24 18.26 2.85
N GLN A 16 6.71 17.96 1.66
CA GLN A 16 5.92 18.90 0.86
C GLN A 16 4.68 19.42 1.62
N GLN A 17 3.98 18.56 2.39
CA GLN A 17 2.85 18.98 3.23
C GLN A 17 3.25 19.92 4.38
N LEU A 18 4.50 19.83 4.87
CA LEU A 18 5.06 20.79 5.84
C LEU A 18 5.55 22.08 5.14
N GLN A 19 6.15 21.98 3.95
CA GLN A 19 6.52 23.14 3.12
C GLN A 19 5.26 23.95 2.72
N ASP A 20 4.10 23.30 2.63
CA ASP A 20 2.81 23.93 2.38
C ASP A 20 2.38 24.92 3.47
N LEU A 21 2.93 24.83 4.69
CA LEU A 21 2.71 25.80 5.77
C LEU A 21 3.53 27.09 5.62
N CYS A 22 4.61 27.09 4.84
CA CYS A 22 5.44 28.26 4.60
C CYS A 22 4.79 29.16 3.55
N ILE A 23 3.95 30.10 4.01
CA ILE A 23 3.24 31.07 3.18
C ILE A 23 3.93 32.45 3.34
N PRO A 24 4.77 32.90 2.38
CA PRO A 24 5.58 34.10 2.56
C PRO A 24 4.80 35.43 2.46
N ASP A 25 3.66 35.41 1.77
CA ASP A 25 2.86 36.60 1.42
C ASP A 25 1.66 36.84 2.38
N ASP A 26 1.50 36.04 3.43
CA ASP A 26 0.47 36.22 4.47
C ASP A 26 1.05 36.98 5.68
N GLU A 27 0.37 38.04 6.15
CA GLU A 27 0.72 38.79 7.36
C GLU A 27 0.77 37.92 8.64
N ARG A 28 0.15 36.73 8.61
CA ARG A 28 0.14 35.74 9.69
C ARG A 28 0.95 34.48 9.37
N GLY A 29 1.56 34.42 8.19
CA GLY A 29 2.39 33.32 7.74
C GLY A 29 3.81 33.35 8.31
N PHE A 30 4.65 32.43 7.83
CA PHE A 30 6.08 32.42 8.09
C PHE A 30 6.84 31.91 6.85
N HIS A 31 8.09 32.35 6.71
CA HIS A 31 8.89 32.14 5.50
C HIS A 31 9.63 30.80 5.53
N ALA A 32 10.03 30.37 6.73
CA ALA A 32 10.61 29.07 7.01
C ALA A 32 10.04 28.47 8.30
N LEU A 33 10.05 27.14 8.42
CA LEU A 33 9.71 26.38 9.62
C LEU A 33 10.99 25.73 10.17
N LEU A 34 11.31 26.02 11.44
CA LEU A 34 12.42 25.43 12.18
C LEU A 34 11.92 24.25 13.03
N LEU A 35 12.55 23.09 12.85
CA LEU A 35 12.37 21.89 13.65
C LEU A 35 13.73 21.51 14.26
N VAL A 36 13.76 21.18 15.55
CA VAL A 36 14.98 20.83 16.29
C VAL A 36 14.71 19.61 17.16
N GLY A 37 15.57 18.60 17.08
CA GLY A 37 15.51 17.38 17.89
C GLY A 37 15.95 17.58 19.35
N GLY A 38 15.79 16.52 20.14
CA GLY A 38 16.51 16.31 21.41
C GLY A 38 16.47 17.47 22.41
N ALA A 39 17.57 17.60 23.16
CA ALA A 39 17.75 18.65 24.16
C ALA A 39 17.91 20.06 23.55
N ASP A 40 18.49 20.17 22.35
CA ASP A 40 18.70 21.46 21.66
C ASP A 40 17.38 22.16 21.33
N GLY A 41 16.30 21.41 21.09
CA GLY A 41 14.93 21.90 20.92
C GLY A 41 14.08 21.87 22.20
N LEU A 42 14.69 21.69 23.38
CA LEU A 42 14.03 21.40 24.66
C LEU A 42 12.95 20.30 24.57
N TYR A 43 13.21 19.26 23.77
CA TYR A 43 12.29 18.16 23.48
C TYR A 43 10.89 18.62 23.00
N SER A 44 10.82 19.72 22.23
CA SER A 44 9.56 20.27 21.69
C SER A 44 8.65 19.18 21.12
N PRO A 45 7.43 18.96 21.67
CA PRO A 45 6.53 17.93 21.19
C PRO A 45 6.16 18.07 19.72
N GLY A 46 6.14 19.29 19.18
CA GLY A 46 5.86 19.54 17.77
C GLY A 46 7.05 19.19 16.86
N SER A 47 8.29 19.55 17.25
CA SER A 47 9.49 19.09 16.53
C SER A 47 9.62 17.57 16.56
N GLN A 48 9.45 16.98 17.75
CA GLN A 48 9.51 15.53 17.99
C GLN A 48 8.44 14.77 17.17
N ALA A 49 7.21 15.27 17.11
CA ALA A 49 6.17 14.69 16.27
C ALA A 49 6.48 14.83 14.76
N ALA A 50 6.98 16.00 14.32
CA ALA A 50 7.33 16.24 12.93
C ALA A 50 8.51 15.37 12.45
N LEU A 51 9.54 15.15 13.27
CA LEU A 51 10.65 14.24 12.96
C LEU A 51 10.14 12.79 12.81
N LYS A 52 9.27 12.33 13.71
CA LYS A 52 8.68 10.98 13.62
C LYS A 52 7.69 10.82 12.46
N TYR A 53 7.05 11.91 12.03
CA TYR A 53 6.26 11.96 10.81
C TYR A 53 7.12 11.90 9.54
N LEU A 54 8.23 12.66 9.49
CA LEU A 54 9.14 12.71 8.35
C LEU A 54 10.01 11.46 8.19
N PHE A 55 10.41 10.78 9.28
CA PHE A 55 11.40 9.68 9.21
C PHE A 55 10.88 8.31 9.68
N LEU A 56 9.82 8.24 10.51
CA LEU A 56 9.33 6.97 11.10
C LEU A 56 7.94 6.53 10.62
N GLY A 57 7.38 7.17 9.58
CA GLY A 57 6.08 6.82 9.02
C GLY A 57 4.88 7.01 9.98
N LYS A 58 5.06 7.73 11.09
CA LYS A 58 4.02 7.95 12.10
C LYS A 58 3.06 9.06 11.67
N SER A 59 1.77 8.93 11.99
CA SER A 59 0.74 9.94 11.71
C SER A 59 -0.48 9.72 12.60
N GLY A 60 -1.36 10.74 12.70
CA GLY A 60 -2.61 10.64 13.46
C GLY A 60 -2.41 10.21 14.91
N GLN A 61 -3.08 9.13 15.34
CA GLN A 61 -3.01 8.61 16.72
C GLN A 61 -1.58 8.26 17.20
N ASP A 62 -0.65 7.92 16.31
CA ASP A 62 0.73 7.59 16.69
C ASP A 62 1.58 8.83 17.05
N LEU A 63 1.06 10.04 16.80
CA LEU A 63 1.66 11.33 17.16
C LEU A 63 0.93 12.03 18.31
N LEU A 64 0.04 11.32 19.02
CA LEU A 64 -0.66 11.80 20.22
C LEU A 64 -0.02 11.28 21.50
N GLY A 65 -0.19 12.02 22.60
CA GLY A 65 0.46 11.74 23.88
C GLY A 65 1.93 12.18 23.89
N GLU A 66 2.73 11.57 24.78
CA GLU A 66 4.14 11.94 25.01
C GLU A 66 5.03 11.68 23.78
N GLN A 67 5.80 12.69 23.36
CA GLN A 67 6.56 12.65 22.10
C GLN A 67 8.06 12.37 22.31
N VAL A 68 8.37 11.14 22.72
CA VAL A 68 9.75 10.63 22.80
C VAL A 68 10.20 10.03 21.46
N ILE A 69 11.49 10.16 21.09
CA ILE A 69 12.14 9.39 20.02
C ILE A 69 12.60 8.03 20.57
N PRO A 70 12.28 6.89 19.94
CA PRO A 70 12.81 5.59 20.36
C PRO A 70 14.34 5.53 20.20
N GLN A 71 15.05 4.96 21.18
CA GLN A 71 16.53 4.90 21.21
C GLN A 71 17.18 4.35 19.93
N GLN A 72 16.54 3.41 19.24
CA GLN A 72 17.00 2.89 17.94
C GLN A 72 17.04 3.95 16.81
N TYR A 73 16.57 5.17 17.07
CA TYR A 73 16.58 6.33 16.17
C TYR A 73 17.15 7.59 16.87
N GLU A 74 18.01 7.41 17.89
CA GLU A 74 18.65 8.48 18.68
C GLU A 74 19.34 9.55 17.81
N ALA A 75 19.82 9.19 16.62
CA ALA A 75 20.33 10.12 15.61
C ALA A 75 19.32 11.20 15.13
N LEU A 76 18.02 11.06 15.42
CA LEU A 76 17.01 12.11 15.21
C LEU A 76 17.09 13.24 16.26
N GLU A 77 17.74 13.03 17.40
CA GLU A 77 17.81 14.02 18.48
C GLU A 77 18.80 15.16 18.18
N ASP A 78 19.86 14.88 17.41
CA ASP A 78 20.85 15.88 16.96
C ASP A 78 20.49 16.57 15.62
N ILE A 79 19.27 16.35 15.09
CA ILE A 79 18.83 16.94 13.82
C ILE A 79 18.30 18.37 14.00
N VAL A 80 18.72 19.25 13.10
CA VAL A 80 18.08 20.55 12.86
C VAL A 80 17.57 20.58 11.42
N ILE A 81 16.31 20.96 11.22
CA ILE A 81 15.71 21.18 9.89
C ILE A 81 15.18 22.60 9.82
N VAL A 82 15.52 23.31 8.74
CA VAL A 82 14.88 24.57 8.35
C VAL A 82 14.30 24.36 6.95
N LEU A 83 12.97 24.27 6.86
CA LEU A 83 12.25 24.05 5.61
C LEU A 83 11.53 25.32 5.16
N THR A 84 11.50 25.58 3.86
CA THR A 84 10.82 26.71 3.21
C THR A 84 9.77 26.18 2.22
N ARG A 85 9.02 27.08 1.58
CA ARG A 85 8.05 26.74 0.52
C ARG A 85 8.63 25.91 -0.64
N THR A 86 9.94 25.98 -0.90
CA THR A 86 10.58 25.38 -2.08
C THR A 86 11.92 24.66 -1.83
N SER A 87 12.50 24.78 -0.63
CA SER A 87 13.78 24.18 -0.25
C SER A 87 13.75 23.63 1.17
N VAL A 88 14.75 22.81 1.51
CA VAL A 88 15.01 22.36 2.88
C VAL A 88 16.50 22.42 3.18
N SER A 89 16.88 22.90 4.35
CA SER A 89 18.22 22.72 4.90
C SER A 89 18.14 21.76 6.08
N ILE A 90 19.11 20.85 6.17
CA ILE A 90 19.20 19.88 7.26
C ILE A 90 20.64 19.83 7.80
N PHE A 91 20.77 19.87 9.13
CA PHE A 91 21.97 19.45 9.84
C PHE A 91 21.73 18.07 10.45
N TYR A 92 22.73 17.19 10.33
CA TYR A 92 22.77 15.90 11.00
C TYR A 92 24.22 15.44 11.25
N ILE A 93 24.41 14.54 12.21
CA ILE A 93 25.68 13.83 12.43
C ILE A 93 25.72 12.61 11.51
N LEU A 94 26.85 12.37 10.85
CA LEU A 94 27.07 11.25 9.92
C LEU A 94 28.04 10.22 10.53
N ASP A 95 27.45 9.23 11.19
CA ASP A 95 28.06 7.99 11.69
C ASP A 95 27.65 6.78 10.81
N SER A 96 27.72 5.55 11.32
CA SER A 96 27.31 4.34 10.59
C SER A 96 25.79 4.11 10.58
N ASP A 97 25.10 4.48 11.65
CA ASP A 97 23.69 4.14 11.87
C ASP A 97 22.80 5.22 11.23
N SER A 98 23.12 6.48 11.45
CA SER A 98 22.59 7.64 10.70
C SER A 98 22.82 7.51 9.18
N ALA A 99 23.97 6.98 8.74
CA ALA A 99 24.22 6.72 7.32
C ALA A 99 23.24 5.69 6.74
N THR A 100 22.92 4.66 7.52
CA THR A 100 22.00 3.58 7.12
C THR A 100 20.54 4.04 7.19
N PHE A 101 20.20 4.89 8.16
CA PHE A 101 18.84 5.31 8.47
C PHE A 101 18.41 6.62 7.77
N LEU A 102 19.17 7.71 7.89
CA LEU A 102 18.75 9.05 7.42
C LEU A 102 18.95 9.24 5.91
N LEU A 103 20.10 8.79 5.39
CA LEU A 103 20.49 9.08 4.00
C LEU A 103 19.49 8.55 2.94
N PRO A 104 18.82 7.39 3.12
CA PRO A 104 17.75 6.96 2.23
C PRO A 104 16.58 7.95 2.13
N PHE A 105 16.23 8.64 3.22
CA PHE A 105 15.19 9.68 3.20
C PHE A 105 15.69 10.95 2.54
N VAL A 106 16.84 11.48 2.99
CA VAL A 106 17.42 12.74 2.50
C VAL A 106 17.75 12.68 1.01
N SER A 107 18.13 11.51 0.46
CA SER A 107 18.40 11.33 -0.98
C SER A 107 17.16 11.31 -1.87
N ASN A 108 15.96 11.21 -1.30
CA ASN A 108 14.69 11.35 -2.02
C ASN A 108 14.08 12.76 -1.88
N TRP A 109 14.61 13.59 -0.98
CA TRP A 109 14.19 14.97 -0.83
C TRP A 109 14.79 15.86 -1.94
N ARG A 110 14.11 16.97 -2.24
CA ARG A 110 14.48 17.92 -3.30
C ARG A 110 14.86 19.27 -2.75
N ASN A 111 15.74 19.98 -3.47
CA ASN A 111 16.29 21.28 -3.07
C ASN A 111 16.85 21.26 -1.64
N VAL A 112 17.62 20.22 -1.33
CA VAL A 112 18.24 19.96 -0.02
C VAL A 112 19.60 20.66 0.08
N THR A 113 19.82 21.38 1.17
CA THR A 113 21.15 21.80 1.62
C THR A 113 21.57 20.96 2.82
N GLU A 114 22.55 20.07 2.64
CA GLU A 114 23.03 19.17 3.68
C GLU A 114 24.26 19.76 4.40
N TYR A 115 24.11 20.01 5.71
CA TYR A 115 25.18 20.36 6.62
C TYR A 115 25.51 19.12 7.47
N VAL A 116 26.78 18.72 7.52
CA VAL A 116 27.16 17.43 8.10
C VAL A 116 28.34 17.58 9.06
N ALA A 117 28.25 16.90 10.20
CA ALA A 117 29.38 16.67 11.10
C ALA A 117 29.70 15.17 11.13
N THR A 118 30.93 14.77 10.84
CA THR A 118 31.31 13.35 10.67
C THR A 118 31.80 12.70 11.96
N ASP A 119 31.76 11.37 12.00
CA ASP A 119 32.09 10.52 13.14
C ASP A 119 33.57 10.59 13.59
N ASP A 120 34.49 11.07 12.75
CA ASP A 120 35.89 11.33 13.09
C ASP A 120 36.12 12.68 13.82
N MET A 121 35.14 13.58 13.81
CA MET A 121 35.25 14.89 14.48
C MET A 121 35.08 14.77 16.01
N THR A 122 35.92 15.49 16.75
CA THR A 122 35.76 15.64 18.21
C THR A 122 34.44 16.33 18.55
N GLN A 123 33.88 16.09 19.75
CA GLN A 123 32.58 16.66 20.13
C GLN A 123 32.56 18.19 19.99
N ASP A 124 33.58 18.89 20.47
CA ASP A 124 33.71 20.35 20.38
C ASP A 124 33.64 20.85 18.92
N VAL A 125 34.22 20.09 17.98
CA VAL A 125 34.18 20.41 16.53
C VAL A 125 32.80 20.09 15.95
N ARG A 126 32.14 19.02 16.39
CA ARG A 126 30.76 18.70 15.98
C ARG A 126 29.75 19.75 16.45
N GLU A 127 29.81 20.18 17.72
CA GLU A 127 28.94 21.26 18.22
C GLU A 127 29.24 22.60 17.53
N LEU A 128 30.51 22.96 17.33
CA LEU A 128 30.88 24.16 16.56
C LEU A 128 30.36 24.11 15.12
N THR A 129 30.31 22.92 14.52
CA THR A 129 29.74 22.70 13.18
C THR A 129 28.22 22.80 13.19
N LYS A 130 27.54 22.23 14.19
CA LYS A 130 26.09 22.38 14.44
C LYS A 130 25.68 23.85 14.57
N ILE A 131 26.40 24.62 15.40
CA ILE A 131 26.14 26.07 15.62
C ILE A 131 26.32 26.88 14.34
N ARG A 132 27.40 26.63 13.59
CA ARG A 132 27.68 27.29 12.30
C ARG A 132 26.64 26.94 11.23
N ALA A 133 26.24 25.68 11.16
CA ALA A 133 25.17 25.20 10.28
C ALA A 133 23.85 25.89 10.61
N PHE A 134 23.40 25.82 11.87
CA PHE A 134 22.16 26.45 12.33
C PHE A 134 22.09 27.93 11.94
N ARG A 135 23.14 28.72 12.18
CA ARG A 135 23.20 30.13 11.76
C ARG A 135 23.03 30.27 10.24
N SER A 136 23.81 29.53 9.45
CA SER A 136 23.75 29.54 7.98
C SER A 136 22.39 29.09 7.42
N MET A 137 21.61 28.34 8.21
CA MET A 137 20.26 27.87 7.86
C MET A 137 19.15 28.89 8.18
N VAL A 138 19.33 29.74 9.20
CA VAL A 138 18.29 30.71 9.65
C VAL A 138 18.55 32.15 9.23
N GLU A 139 19.80 32.57 9.07
CA GLU A 139 20.21 33.94 8.73
C GLU A 139 19.53 34.49 7.45
N PRO A 140 19.21 33.69 6.40
CA PRO A 140 18.43 34.14 5.24
C PRO A 140 16.92 34.40 5.48
N HIS A 141 16.36 34.12 6.66
CA HIS A 141 14.91 34.01 6.87
C HIS A 141 14.37 34.96 7.95
N ARG A 142 13.66 36.01 7.54
CA ARG A 142 13.17 37.05 8.45
C ARG A 142 12.02 36.63 9.37
N VAL A 143 11.15 35.71 8.93
CA VAL A 143 9.99 35.24 9.70
C VAL A 143 10.01 33.72 9.80
N ILE A 144 10.13 33.19 11.01
CA ILE A 144 10.39 31.77 11.27
C ILE A 144 9.27 31.19 12.15
N GLY A 145 8.61 30.16 11.63
CA GLY A 145 7.68 29.32 12.38
C GLY A 145 8.43 28.37 13.30
N ILE A 146 8.06 28.33 14.58
CA ILE A 146 8.64 27.41 15.58
C ILE A 146 7.51 26.76 16.38
N PRO A 147 7.49 25.43 16.55
CA PRO A 147 6.48 24.74 17.35
C PRO A 147 6.82 24.85 18.85
N LEU A 148 6.49 25.98 19.47
CA LEU A 148 6.90 26.31 20.84
C LEU A 148 6.00 25.72 21.95
N HIS A 149 4.82 25.19 21.61
CA HIS A 149 3.77 24.82 22.58
C HIS A 149 3.11 23.49 22.23
N GLU A 150 2.55 22.81 23.23
CA GLU A 150 1.53 21.79 22.98
C GLU A 150 0.20 22.45 22.52
N PRO A 151 -0.49 21.91 21.49
CA PRO A 151 -1.80 22.38 21.09
C PRO A 151 -2.81 22.33 22.25
N GLY A 152 -3.52 23.44 22.48
CA GLY A 152 -4.63 23.50 23.44
C GLY A 152 -4.25 23.63 24.92
N LYS A 153 -2.96 23.52 25.32
CA LYS A 153 -2.50 23.80 26.69
C LYS A 153 -1.96 25.24 26.82
N PRO A 154 -2.67 26.19 27.45
CA PRO A 154 -2.13 27.51 27.75
C PRO A 154 -1.13 27.42 28.91
N SER A 155 0.16 27.31 28.59
CA SER A 155 1.22 27.45 29.60
C SER A 155 1.27 28.90 30.11
N LYS A 156 1.49 29.06 31.42
CA LYS A 156 1.79 30.36 32.04
C LYS A 156 3.26 30.75 31.94
N GLU A 157 4.11 29.76 31.67
CA GLU A 157 5.57 29.85 31.62
C GLU A 157 6.02 29.05 30.38
N ALA A 158 5.57 29.48 29.20
CA ALA A 158 5.99 28.85 27.95
C ALA A 158 7.46 29.17 27.65
N PRO A 159 8.30 28.18 27.27
CA PRO A 159 9.63 28.48 26.78
C PRO A 159 9.52 29.32 25.50
N THR A 160 10.14 30.49 25.51
CA THR A 160 10.37 31.27 24.29
C THR A 160 11.38 30.54 23.40
N ALA A 161 11.49 30.92 22.13
CA ALA A 161 12.55 30.37 21.27
C ALA A 161 13.95 30.61 21.87
N GLU A 162 14.15 31.77 22.52
CA GLU A 162 15.38 32.12 23.26
C GLU A 162 15.70 31.20 24.46
N ALA A 163 14.81 30.26 24.82
CA ALA A 163 15.10 29.24 25.83
C ALA A 163 15.79 27.99 25.24
N TRP A 164 15.72 27.78 23.92
CA TRP A 164 16.30 26.61 23.25
C TRP A 164 17.84 26.77 23.13
N PRO A 165 18.66 25.80 23.60
CA PRO A 165 20.12 25.91 23.57
C PRO A 165 20.71 26.29 22.20
N ILE A 166 20.23 25.68 21.12
CA ILE A 166 20.70 26.00 19.76
C ILE A 166 20.30 27.42 19.31
N VAL A 167 19.18 27.95 19.79
CA VAL A 167 18.77 29.33 19.49
C VAL A 167 19.63 30.32 20.25
N GLN A 168 19.98 30.01 21.51
CA GLN A 168 20.91 30.82 22.31
C GLN A 168 22.30 30.91 21.69
N SER A 169 22.77 29.87 20.98
CA SER A 169 24.09 29.89 20.34
C SER A 169 24.23 30.97 19.25
N PHE A 170 23.12 31.43 18.67
CA PHE A 170 23.11 32.53 17.67
C PHE A 170 23.68 33.85 18.23
N GLY A 171 23.50 34.08 19.53
CA GLY A 171 23.95 35.30 20.22
C GLY A 171 25.41 35.27 20.71
N LEU A 172 26.16 34.19 20.47
CA LEU A 172 27.51 34.00 21.01
C LEU A 172 28.58 34.62 20.10
N ASP A 173 29.13 35.75 20.54
CA ASP A 173 30.15 36.53 19.82
C ASP A 173 31.43 35.73 19.47
N GLU A 174 31.80 34.72 20.26
CA GLU A 174 33.06 33.98 20.11
C GLU A 174 33.15 33.17 18.81
N PHE A 175 32.03 32.86 18.17
CA PHE A 175 32.00 32.08 16.92
C PHE A 175 32.02 32.95 15.64
N HIS A 176 32.06 34.29 15.76
CA HIS A 176 31.80 35.21 14.65
C HIS A 176 32.81 36.37 14.50
N PRO A 177 34.02 36.13 13.93
CA PRO A 177 35.02 37.18 13.69
C PRO A 177 34.62 38.25 12.67
N ALA A 178 33.62 38.00 11.81
CA ALA A 178 33.32 38.82 10.63
C ALA A 178 31.83 39.19 10.45
N SER A 179 30.92 38.73 11.32
CA SER A 179 29.48 39.03 11.17
C SER A 179 29.12 40.43 11.65
N THR A 180 28.23 41.10 10.90
CA THR A 180 27.61 42.38 11.28
C THR A 180 26.39 42.19 12.19
N ALA A 181 25.80 40.99 12.25
CA ALA A 181 24.58 40.69 13.01
C ALA A 181 24.91 40.11 14.39
N LYS A 182 25.05 41.01 15.38
CA LYS A 182 25.16 40.71 16.83
C LYS A 182 23.79 40.79 17.51
N GLY A 183 23.62 40.07 18.63
CA GLY A 183 22.42 40.13 19.49
C GLY A 183 21.61 38.83 19.50
N PHE A 184 20.50 38.84 20.23
CA PHE A 184 19.61 37.69 20.40
C PHE A 184 18.86 37.34 19.10
N PHE A 185 18.44 36.08 18.96
CA PHE A 185 17.79 35.58 17.75
C PHE A 185 16.54 36.40 17.36
N SER A 186 15.70 36.74 18.33
CA SER A 186 14.49 37.57 18.19
C SER A 186 14.75 39.05 17.84
N MET A 187 16.00 39.52 17.85
CA MET A 187 16.37 40.83 17.33
C MET A 187 16.51 40.84 15.81
N HIS A 188 16.77 39.67 15.20
CA HIS A 188 16.96 39.49 13.76
C HIS A 188 15.77 38.77 13.10
N HIS A 189 15.15 37.82 13.81
CA HIS A 189 14.10 36.95 13.31
C HIS A 189 12.77 37.16 14.05
N SER A 190 11.68 37.32 13.29
CA SER A 190 10.32 37.34 13.85
C SER A 190 9.83 35.90 14.04
N VAL A 191 9.54 35.52 15.29
CA VAL A 191 9.15 34.15 15.65
C VAL A 191 7.62 34.00 15.69
N VAL A 192 7.09 33.03 14.95
CA VAL A 192 5.67 32.69 14.90
C VAL A 192 5.45 31.32 15.54
N ASN A 193 4.55 31.20 16.52
CA ASN A 193 4.21 29.89 17.10
C ASN A 193 3.33 29.08 16.14
N CYS A 194 3.93 28.13 15.43
CA CYS A 194 3.24 27.36 14.38
C CYS A 194 2.55 26.08 14.87
N ALA A 195 2.61 25.77 16.18
CA ALA A 195 2.28 24.44 16.72
C ALA A 195 0.90 23.91 16.30
N MET A 196 -0.16 24.74 16.35
CA MET A 196 -1.51 24.31 15.94
C MET A 196 -1.62 24.02 14.44
N ALA A 197 -0.96 24.81 13.59
CA ALA A 197 -0.97 24.61 12.14
C ALA A 197 -0.15 23.38 11.74
N LEU A 198 0.97 23.14 12.42
CA LEU A 198 1.76 21.92 12.29
C LEU A 198 0.93 20.69 12.69
N THR A 199 0.30 20.68 13.87
CA THR A 199 -0.50 19.54 14.33
C THR A 199 -1.67 19.24 13.40
N ALA A 200 -2.32 20.25 12.79
CA ALA A 200 -3.34 20.00 11.78
C ALA A 200 -2.80 19.20 10.59
N ARG A 201 -1.62 19.55 10.06
CA ARG A 201 -0.96 18.78 8.98
C ARG A 201 -0.53 17.38 9.38
N LEU A 202 -0.05 17.20 10.62
CA LEU A 202 0.29 15.88 11.17
C LEU A 202 -0.92 14.94 11.35
N THR A 203 -2.15 15.46 11.16
CA THR A 203 -3.41 14.70 11.12
C THR A 203 -4.04 14.56 9.73
N ASP A 204 -3.46 15.14 8.68
CA ASP A 204 -3.92 14.92 7.30
C ASP A 204 -3.65 13.46 6.88
N ILE A 205 -4.53 12.91 6.02
CA ILE A 205 -4.38 11.55 5.46
C ILE A 205 -3.47 11.62 4.23
N ASP A 206 -2.40 10.84 4.25
CA ASP A 206 -1.44 10.70 3.15
C ASP A 206 -1.49 9.31 2.49
N ASP A 207 -0.85 9.18 1.31
CA ASP A 207 -0.80 7.96 0.51
C ASP A 207 -0.27 6.75 1.31
N PHE A 208 0.72 6.98 2.17
CA PHE A 208 1.32 5.94 3.01
C PHE A 208 0.35 5.45 4.11
N PHE A 209 -0.36 6.37 4.78
CA PHE A 209 -1.42 5.99 5.72
C PHE A 209 -2.57 5.27 5.01
N ALA A 210 -2.99 5.75 3.83
CA ALA A 210 -4.01 5.11 3.01
C ALA A 210 -3.60 3.70 2.55
N GLN A 211 -2.31 3.49 2.24
CA GLN A 211 -1.75 2.16 1.97
C GLN A 211 -1.81 1.28 3.22
N ARG A 212 -1.41 1.80 4.39
CA ARG A 212 -1.46 1.09 5.68
C ARG A 212 -2.87 0.72 6.13
N LEU A 213 -3.91 1.45 5.70
CA LEU A 213 -5.30 1.00 5.90
C LEU A 213 -5.56 -0.34 5.22
N VAL A 214 -4.98 -0.56 4.03
CA VAL A 214 -5.18 -1.78 3.20
C VAL A 214 -4.18 -2.89 3.54
N THR A 215 -2.96 -2.57 4.01
CA THR A 215 -1.92 -3.57 4.30
C THR A 215 -1.84 -3.99 5.77
N ASP A 216 -2.23 -3.11 6.70
CA ASP A 216 -2.06 -3.33 8.14
C ASP A 216 -3.44 -3.43 8.84
N ALA A 217 -4.29 -2.42 8.68
CA ALA A 217 -5.53 -2.28 9.45
C ALA A 217 -6.63 -3.24 8.95
N GLU A 218 -6.84 -3.32 7.64
CA GLU A 218 -7.81 -4.24 7.03
C GLU A 218 -7.47 -5.71 7.33
N PRO A 219 -6.22 -6.20 7.14
CA PRO A 219 -5.90 -7.60 7.42
C PRO A 219 -5.91 -7.93 8.92
N ALA A 220 -5.59 -6.98 9.80
CA ALA A 220 -5.73 -7.16 11.25
C ALA A 220 -7.20 -7.31 11.66
N LEU A 221 -8.08 -6.43 11.17
CA LEU A 221 -9.52 -6.52 11.42
C LEU A 221 -10.11 -7.80 10.80
N ALA A 222 -9.68 -8.17 9.60
CA ALA A 222 -10.09 -9.39 8.90
C ALA A 222 -9.69 -10.65 9.69
N HIS A 223 -8.48 -10.72 10.23
CA HIS A 223 -8.02 -11.85 11.04
C HIS A 223 -8.93 -12.12 12.26
N HIS A 224 -9.33 -11.06 12.98
CA HIS A 224 -10.26 -11.19 14.11
C HIS A 224 -11.70 -11.48 13.67
N PHE A 225 -12.10 -11.02 12.48
CA PHE A 225 -13.40 -11.31 11.89
C PHE A 225 -13.50 -12.76 11.40
N ASP A 226 -12.45 -13.30 10.78
CA ASP A 226 -12.33 -14.72 10.44
C ASP A 226 -12.35 -15.60 11.70
N GLY A 227 -11.76 -15.15 12.82
CA GLY A 227 -11.90 -15.79 14.13
C GLY A 227 -13.37 -15.90 14.58
N PHE A 228 -14.11 -14.80 14.48
CA PHE A 228 -15.55 -14.75 14.78
C PHE A 228 -16.37 -15.67 13.85
N LEU A 229 -16.11 -15.65 12.53
CA LEU A 229 -16.76 -16.57 11.57
C LEU A 229 -16.44 -18.04 11.89
N ALA A 230 -15.18 -18.33 12.20
CA ALA A 230 -14.69 -19.67 12.50
C ALA A 230 -15.32 -20.28 13.77
N LYS A 231 -15.83 -19.48 14.72
CA LYS A 231 -16.64 -20.01 15.85
C LYS A 231 -17.94 -20.67 15.39
N LEU A 232 -18.57 -20.15 14.34
CA LEU A 232 -19.79 -20.71 13.76
C LEU A 232 -19.48 -21.90 12.82
N ASP A 233 -18.36 -21.84 12.10
CA ASP A 233 -17.94 -22.91 11.16
C ASP A 233 -17.38 -24.15 11.87
N HIS A 234 -16.66 -24.00 12.98
CA HIS A 234 -16.12 -25.11 13.77
C HIS A 234 -17.12 -25.74 14.75
N ALA A 235 -18.32 -25.17 14.89
CA ALA A 235 -19.37 -25.77 15.71
C ALA A 235 -19.98 -26.99 15.00
N ASP A 236 -19.52 -28.19 15.37
CA ASP A 236 -19.81 -29.48 14.71
C ASP A 236 -21.30 -29.77 14.46
N THR A 237 -22.20 -29.17 15.24
CA THR A 237 -23.65 -29.37 15.12
C THR A 237 -24.41 -28.05 15.12
N PRO A 238 -25.60 -27.99 14.48
CA PRO A 238 -26.53 -26.88 14.65
C PRO A 238 -26.85 -26.61 16.14
N ALA A 239 -26.96 -27.66 16.97
CA ALA A 239 -27.22 -27.53 18.40
C ALA A 239 -26.11 -26.75 19.14
N ALA A 240 -24.84 -26.97 18.78
CA ALA A 240 -23.72 -26.18 19.30
C ALA A 240 -23.78 -24.72 18.83
N ARG A 241 -24.08 -24.46 17.54
CA ARG A 241 -24.28 -23.09 17.02
C ARG A 241 -25.43 -22.34 17.71
N GLY A 242 -26.49 -23.05 18.09
CA GLY A 242 -27.65 -22.48 18.78
C GLY A 242 -27.44 -22.15 20.26
N ALA A 243 -26.29 -22.55 20.83
CA ALA A 243 -25.93 -22.35 22.23
C ALA A 243 -25.03 -21.12 22.48
N PHE A 244 -24.55 -20.44 21.44
CA PHE A 244 -23.79 -19.20 21.58
C PHE A 244 -24.70 -18.00 21.92
N THR A 245 -24.27 -17.15 22.85
CA THR A 245 -24.85 -15.83 23.10
C THR A 245 -24.29 -14.78 22.15
N GLU A 246 -24.94 -13.62 22.07
CA GLU A 246 -24.41 -12.45 21.33
C GLU A 246 -22.97 -12.09 21.74
N ALA A 247 -22.64 -12.22 23.04
CA ALA A 247 -21.30 -11.93 23.52
C ALA A 247 -20.24 -12.97 23.12
N ASP A 248 -20.57 -14.27 23.15
CA ASP A 248 -19.60 -15.34 22.80
C ASP A 248 -19.15 -15.23 21.34
N ILE A 249 -20.08 -14.80 20.47
CA ILE A 249 -19.84 -14.53 19.04
C ILE A 249 -19.06 -13.22 18.85
N ALA A 250 -19.38 -12.16 19.61
CA ALA A 250 -18.71 -10.86 19.48
C ALA A 250 -17.27 -10.84 20.03
N ASP A 251 -16.92 -11.76 20.93
CA ASP A 251 -15.74 -11.67 21.79
C ASP A 251 -14.41 -11.43 21.06
N ASP A 252 -14.14 -12.06 19.91
CA ASP A 252 -12.85 -11.86 19.19
C ASP A 252 -12.69 -10.42 18.69
N LEU A 253 -13.81 -9.81 18.27
CA LEU A 253 -13.90 -8.46 17.71
C LEU A 253 -13.98 -7.40 18.82
N SER A 254 -14.78 -7.66 19.86
CA SER A 254 -14.89 -6.77 21.02
C SER A 254 -13.57 -6.73 21.80
N SER A 255 -12.94 -7.88 22.05
CA SER A 255 -11.63 -7.95 22.71
C SER A 255 -10.54 -7.27 21.87
N PHE A 256 -10.47 -7.49 20.55
CA PHE A 256 -9.53 -6.80 19.66
C PHE A 256 -9.61 -5.27 19.79
N TYR A 257 -10.83 -4.72 19.67
CA TYR A 257 -11.06 -3.29 19.80
C TYR A 257 -10.74 -2.78 21.21
N ASP A 258 -11.15 -3.48 22.27
CA ASP A 258 -10.89 -3.05 23.64
C ASP A 258 -9.39 -3.05 23.98
N PHE A 259 -8.62 -4.06 23.52
CA PHE A 259 -7.16 -4.11 23.70
C PHE A 259 -6.45 -2.98 22.95
N GLY A 260 -6.77 -2.75 21.67
CA GLY A 260 -6.13 -1.68 20.89
C GLY A 260 -6.45 -0.27 21.44
N THR A 261 -7.63 -0.08 22.03
CA THR A 261 -8.04 1.19 22.63
C THR A 261 -7.59 1.40 24.09
N ILE A 262 -6.82 0.48 24.71
CA ILE A 262 -6.29 0.63 26.09
C ILE A 262 -5.51 1.95 26.29
N ARG A 263 -4.77 2.41 25.27
CA ARG A 263 -3.93 3.61 25.37
C ARG A 263 -4.65 4.93 25.00
N HIS A 264 -5.97 4.94 24.83
CA HIS A 264 -6.72 6.15 24.46
C HIS A 264 -6.54 7.28 25.49
N ASP A 265 -6.75 7.00 26.77
CA ASP A 265 -6.66 8.01 27.83
C ASP A 265 -5.25 8.65 27.89
N ALA A 266 -4.20 7.84 27.70
CA ALA A 266 -2.80 8.30 27.63
C ALA A 266 -2.47 9.13 26.37
N ARG A 267 -3.27 9.00 25.30
CA ARG A 267 -3.24 9.85 24.09
C ARG A 267 -4.15 11.08 24.20
N GLY A 268 -4.89 11.25 25.30
CA GLY A 268 -5.92 12.29 25.45
C GLY A 268 -7.21 12.01 24.65
N LEU A 269 -7.40 10.78 24.19
CA LEU A 269 -8.60 10.33 23.47
C LEU A 269 -9.62 9.72 24.45
N THR A 270 -10.90 9.72 24.07
CA THR A 270 -11.96 9.03 24.83
C THR A 270 -12.68 8.01 23.93
N LYS A 271 -13.05 6.85 24.49
CA LYS A 271 -13.87 5.86 23.76
C LYS A 271 -15.30 6.41 23.63
N SER A 272 -15.79 6.60 22.40
CA SER A 272 -17.17 7.05 22.17
C SER A 272 -18.15 5.86 22.20
N ALA A 273 -19.32 6.03 22.82
CA ALA A 273 -20.24 4.95 23.15
C ALA A 273 -20.91 4.24 21.95
N HIS A 274 -20.62 4.64 20.70
CA HIS A 274 -21.16 4.06 19.46
C HIS A 274 -20.07 3.46 18.56
N ARG A 275 -18.84 3.31 19.09
CA ARG A 275 -17.63 2.85 18.39
C ARG A 275 -17.20 1.47 18.90
N GLY A 276 -16.46 0.73 18.09
CA GLY A 276 -16.09 -0.65 18.37
C GLY A 276 -17.08 -1.67 17.82
N ALA A 277 -16.97 -2.90 18.33
CA ALA A 277 -17.65 -4.07 17.81
C ALA A 277 -18.85 -4.54 18.66
N SER A 278 -19.94 -4.95 17.98
CA SER A 278 -21.12 -5.55 18.61
C SER A 278 -21.80 -6.58 17.71
N VAL A 279 -22.54 -7.51 18.33
CA VAL A 279 -23.38 -8.52 17.66
C VAL A 279 -24.78 -8.51 18.28
N HIS A 280 -25.81 -8.51 17.44
CA HIS A 280 -27.22 -8.49 17.89
C HIS A 280 -28.07 -9.49 17.10
N PHE A 281 -28.96 -10.22 17.79
CA PHE A 281 -29.82 -11.23 17.19
C PHE A 281 -31.24 -10.71 16.90
N GLY A 282 -31.79 -11.03 15.72
CA GLY A 282 -33.20 -10.85 15.39
C GLY A 282 -33.76 -9.47 15.74
N THR A 283 -34.78 -9.42 16.59
CA THR A 283 -35.45 -8.17 17.01
C THR A 283 -34.53 -7.18 17.74
N ARG A 284 -33.43 -7.65 18.33
CA ARG A 284 -32.45 -6.79 19.03
C ARG A 284 -31.54 -6.01 18.09
N THR A 285 -31.49 -6.36 16.81
CA THR A 285 -30.77 -5.57 15.79
C THR A 285 -31.36 -4.17 15.58
N SER A 286 -32.62 -3.94 15.98
CA SER A 286 -33.24 -2.60 16.04
C SER A 286 -32.83 -1.77 17.26
N ALA A 287 -31.86 -2.22 18.06
CA ALA A 287 -31.34 -1.47 19.19
C ALA A 287 -30.57 -0.20 18.76
N ALA A 288 -30.39 0.74 19.70
CA ALA A 288 -29.50 1.86 19.49
C ALA A 288 -28.04 1.40 19.29
N PRO A 289 -27.21 2.06 18.45
CA PRO A 289 -25.82 1.67 18.15
C PRO A 289 -24.84 1.65 19.34
N SER A 290 -25.31 1.93 20.55
CA SER A 290 -24.56 1.91 21.81
C SER A 290 -24.96 0.79 22.77
N MET A 291 -25.79 -0.18 22.33
CA MET A 291 -26.07 -1.39 23.10
C MET A 291 -24.92 -2.39 22.95
N PRO A 292 -24.35 -2.92 24.05
CA PRO A 292 -23.38 -4.01 23.96
C PRO A 292 -24.05 -5.35 23.64
N SER A 293 -23.26 -6.28 23.09
CA SER A 293 -23.64 -7.68 22.89
C SER A 293 -24.05 -8.33 24.22
N SER A 294 -25.19 -9.03 24.25
CA SER A 294 -25.69 -9.65 25.48
C SER A 294 -24.95 -10.94 25.85
N LYS A 295 -24.56 -11.05 27.14
CA LYS A 295 -23.94 -12.25 27.73
C LYS A 295 -24.92 -13.37 28.09
N THR A 296 -26.20 -13.24 27.74
CA THR A 296 -27.26 -14.19 28.14
C THR A 296 -28.30 -14.49 27.06
N VAL A 297 -28.37 -13.69 25.98
CA VAL A 297 -29.38 -13.87 24.93
C VAL A 297 -28.87 -14.82 23.86
N LEU A 298 -29.60 -15.92 23.68
CA LEU A 298 -29.39 -16.92 22.64
C LEU A 298 -30.24 -16.63 21.41
N ALA A 299 -29.83 -17.12 20.23
CA ALA A 299 -30.54 -16.89 18.97
C ALA A 299 -32.03 -17.29 19.02
N HIS A 300 -32.38 -18.37 19.73
CA HIS A 300 -33.76 -18.84 19.88
C HIS A 300 -34.67 -17.91 20.70
N GLN A 301 -34.10 -16.95 21.45
CA GLN A 301 -34.80 -16.06 22.38
C GLN A 301 -35.07 -14.67 21.79
N ALA A 302 -34.44 -14.35 20.65
CA ALA A 302 -34.36 -12.99 20.12
C ALA A 302 -35.24 -12.72 18.88
N GLY A 303 -36.01 -13.72 18.41
CA GLY A 303 -37.00 -13.52 17.35
C GLY A 303 -38.33 -12.95 17.87
N VAL A 304 -39.34 -12.94 17.00
CA VAL A 304 -40.60 -12.22 17.23
C VAL A 304 -41.30 -12.74 18.50
N SER A 305 -41.62 -11.80 19.40
CA SER A 305 -42.33 -12.05 20.68
C SER A 305 -41.70 -13.12 21.60
N GLY A 306 -40.43 -13.49 21.37
CA GLY A 306 -39.79 -14.63 22.06
C GLY A 306 -40.41 -16.00 21.75
N GLN A 307 -41.31 -16.09 20.75
CA GLN A 307 -41.98 -17.33 20.35
C GLN A 307 -41.31 -18.00 19.15
N PHE A 308 -40.56 -17.22 18.36
CA PHE A 308 -39.83 -17.69 17.19
C PHE A 308 -38.33 -17.40 17.38
N PRO A 309 -37.43 -18.23 16.81
CA PRO A 309 -36.00 -17.94 16.81
C PRO A 309 -35.67 -16.73 15.92
N ALA A 310 -34.51 -16.11 16.16
CA ALA A 310 -33.96 -15.10 15.27
C ALA A 310 -33.60 -15.70 13.91
N THR A 311 -34.00 -15.02 12.83
CA THR A 311 -33.69 -15.41 11.44
C THR A 311 -32.37 -14.86 10.92
N HIS A 312 -31.84 -13.84 11.59
CA HIS A 312 -30.64 -13.11 11.20
C HIS A 312 -29.94 -12.50 12.42
N PHE A 313 -28.72 -12.04 12.22
CA PHE A 313 -27.98 -11.23 13.16
C PHE A 313 -27.18 -10.15 12.44
N THR A 314 -26.98 -9.01 13.11
CA THR A 314 -26.07 -7.96 12.64
C THR A 314 -24.75 -8.08 13.39
N VAL A 315 -23.64 -7.90 12.68
CA VAL A 315 -22.31 -7.70 13.25
C VAL A 315 -21.77 -6.35 12.79
N VAL A 316 -21.21 -5.59 13.73
CA VAL A 316 -20.41 -4.40 13.47
C VAL A 316 -19.03 -4.65 14.05
N ALA A 317 -17.99 -4.32 13.30
CA ALA A 317 -16.60 -4.45 13.72
C ALA A 317 -15.81 -3.19 13.34
N GLU A 318 -14.78 -2.87 14.12
CA GLU A 318 -14.00 -1.64 13.97
C GLU A 318 -12.54 -1.86 14.38
N GLU A 319 -11.59 -1.38 13.57
CA GLU A 319 -10.17 -1.36 13.91
C GLU A 319 -9.87 -0.16 14.84
N PRO A 320 -9.30 -0.39 16.03
CA PRO A 320 -9.21 0.62 17.09
C PRO A 320 -8.30 1.83 16.81
N LEU A 321 -7.25 1.70 15.99
CA LEU A 321 -6.26 2.77 15.78
C LEU A 321 -6.64 3.74 14.65
N THR A 322 -7.26 3.23 13.59
CA THR A 322 -7.63 3.97 12.38
C THR A 322 -9.11 4.30 12.32
N GLY A 323 -9.96 3.52 13.00
CA GLY A 323 -11.41 3.61 12.90
C GLY A 323 -11.99 2.96 11.64
N LEU A 324 -11.20 2.16 10.91
CA LEU A 324 -11.68 1.32 9.80
C LEU A 324 -12.87 0.48 10.30
N ARG A 325 -14.05 0.65 9.70
CA ARG A 325 -15.29 0.04 10.17
C ARG A 325 -15.99 -0.78 9.10
N VAL A 326 -16.57 -1.90 9.51
CA VAL A 326 -17.39 -2.77 8.68
C VAL A 326 -18.68 -3.15 9.41
N GLY A 327 -19.78 -3.25 8.66
CA GLY A 327 -21.09 -3.68 9.11
C GLY A 327 -21.64 -4.74 8.16
N ARG A 328 -22.14 -5.84 8.70
CA ARG A 328 -22.70 -6.97 7.95
C ARG A 328 -23.97 -7.49 8.63
N THR A 329 -24.86 -8.08 7.84
CA THR A 329 -26.00 -8.85 8.33
C THR A 329 -25.91 -10.26 7.77
N TYR A 330 -26.01 -11.25 8.63
CA TYR A 330 -25.92 -12.67 8.27
C TYR A 330 -27.15 -13.44 8.76
N PHE A 331 -27.43 -14.57 8.10
CA PHE A 331 -28.69 -15.30 8.31
C PHE A 331 -28.48 -16.63 9.03
N LEU A 332 -29.47 -16.99 9.84
CA LEU A 332 -29.47 -18.14 10.74
C LEU A 332 -30.22 -19.34 10.13
N GLY A 333 -30.28 -19.36 8.79
CA GLY A 333 -30.88 -20.37 7.93
C GLY A 333 -30.78 -19.91 6.47
N THR A 334 -31.06 -20.81 5.53
CA THR A 334 -31.07 -20.55 4.08
C THR A 334 -32.47 -20.16 3.55
N GLY A 335 -33.52 -20.41 4.34
CA GLY A 335 -34.91 -20.32 3.92
C GLY A 335 -35.38 -21.52 3.09
N LYS A 336 -34.58 -22.59 3.01
CA LYS A 336 -34.81 -23.76 2.14
C LYS A 336 -34.35 -25.05 2.81
N CYS A 337 -35.16 -26.10 2.72
CA CYS A 337 -34.82 -27.43 3.21
C CYS A 337 -34.32 -28.34 2.08
N ALA A 338 -33.46 -29.31 2.40
CA ALA A 338 -33.11 -30.37 1.47
C ALA A 338 -34.34 -31.23 1.13
N GLY A 339 -34.44 -31.68 -0.12
CA GLY A 339 -35.52 -32.56 -0.58
C GLY A 339 -35.54 -33.88 0.19
N ARG A 340 -36.73 -34.34 0.58
CA ARG A 340 -36.91 -35.63 1.28
C ARG A 340 -36.57 -36.77 0.32
N ILE A 341 -35.40 -37.38 0.50
CA ILE A 341 -35.02 -38.59 -0.23
C ILE A 341 -35.84 -39.76 0.34
N VAL A 342 -36.56 -40.47 -0.53
CA VAL A 342 -37.35 -41.66 -0.19
C VAL A 342 -36.93 -42.80 -1.12
N ASP A 343 -36.66 -43.97 -0.57
CA ASP A 343 -36.48 -45.21 -1.34
C ASP A 343 -37.86 -45.71 -1.80
N PRO A 344 -38.14 -45.77 -3.12
CA PRO A 344 -39.44 -46.20 -3.64
C PRO A 344 -39.66 -47.72 -3.58
N ASP A 345 -38.58 -48.50 -3.44
CA ASP A 345 -38.62 -49.97 -3.36
C ASP A 345 -38.58 -50.49 -1.90
N ALA A 346 -38.47 -49.58 -0.91
CA ALA A 346 -38.47 -49.92 0.50
C ALA A 346 -39.85 -50.39 0.99
N LEU A 347 -39.96 -51.68 1.34
CA LEU A 347 -41.13 -52.29 1.98
C LEU A 347 -41.59 -51.58 3.27
N VAL A 348 -40.67 -50.87 3.93
CA VAL A 348 -40.96 -49.83 4.92
C VAL A 348 -40.03 -48.67 4.61
N SER A 349 -40.53 -47.63 3.94
CA SER A 349 -39.81 -46.36 3.85
C SER A 349 -39.53 -45.85 5.27
N PRO A 350 -38.34 -45.29 5.56
CA PRO A 350 -38.09 -44.65 6.85
C PRO A 350 -38.93 -43.37 6.94
N GLY A 351 -40.14 -43.52 7.50
CA GLY A 351 -40.87 -42.45 8.17
C GLY A 351 -40.07 -42.01 9.39
N ASP A 352 -39.10 -41.14 9.17
CA ASP A 352 -38.41 -40.47 10.26
C ASP A 352 -39.44 -39.60 10.96
N ALA A 353 -39.86 -39.99 12.16
CA ALA A 353 -40.82 -39.25 12.98
C ALA A 353 -40.35 -37.79 13.27
N THR A 354 -39.05 -37.52 13.10
CA THR A 354 -38.44 -36.19 13.17
C THR A 354 -38.79 -35.31 11.96
N LEU A 355 -39.05 -35.90 10.79
CA LEU A 355 -39.59 -35.22 9.61
C LEU A 355 -41.11 -35.31 9.52
N ASP A 356 -41.71 -36.46 9.86
CA ASP A 356 -43.16 -36.64 9.78
C ASP A 356 -43.91 -35.69 10.74
N ARG A 357 -43.25 -35.13 11.76
CA ARG A 357 -43.78 -34.01 12.58
C ARG A 357 -44.00 -32.71 11.81
N TYR A 358 -43.40 -32.55 10.63
CA TYR A 358 -43.65 -31.41 9.74
C TYR A 358 -44.82 -31.66 8.79
N GLU A 359 -45.09 -32.93 8.44
CA GLU A 359 -46.16 -33.33 7.50
C GLU A 359 -47.49 -33.67 8.21
N SER A 360 -47.43 -34.31 9.38
CA SER A 360 -48.59 -34.76 10.18
C SER A 360 -49.38 -33.64 10.87
N VAL A 361 -49.05 -32.39 10.57
CA VAL A 361 -49.57 -31.19 11.25
C VAL A 361 -50.35 -30.33 10.25
N PRO A 362 -51.70 -30.45 10.22
CA PRO A 362 -52.57 -29.57 9.44
C PRO A 362 -52.45 -28.07 9.79
N SER A 363 -51.71 -27.73 10.85
CA SER A 363 -51.37 -26.34 11.20
C SER A 363 -50.05 -25.84 10.61
N ASN A 364 -49.15 -26.63 10.00
CA ASN A 364 -47.88 -26.07 9.50
C ASN A 364 -48.08 -25.13 8.30
N ALA A 365 -49.02 -25.44 7.40
CA ALA A 365 -49.47 -24.45 6.42
C ALA A 365 -50.07 -23.21 7.13
N PRO A 366 -51.03 -23.33 8.07
CA PRO A 366 -51.45 -22.23 8.94
C PRO A 366 -50.38 -21.55 9.80
N ASP A 367 -49.23 -22.15 10.11
CA ASP A 367 -48.21 -21.62 11.03
C ASP A 367 -47.05 -20.97 10.25
N THR A 368 -46.71 -21.45 9.04
CA THR A 368 -45.99 -20.64 8.05
C THR A 368 -46.87 -19.51 7.50
N LEU A 369 -48.18 -19.74 7.28
CA LEU A 369 -49.12 -18.68 6.92
C LEU A 369 -49.45 -17.75 8.10
N ARG A 370 -49.32 -18.17 9.36
CA ARG A 370 -49.34 -17.25 10.52
C ARG A 370 -48.02 -16.52 10.65
N LEU A 371 -46.87 -17.13 10.36
CA LEU A 371 -45.61 -16.40 10.30
C LEU A 371 -45.76 -15.29 9.24
N ILE A 372 -46.18 -15.64 8.03
CA ILE A 372 -46.45 -14.68 6.95
C ILE A 372 -47.55 -13.67 7.34
N ALA A 373 -48.70 -14.08 7.89
CA ALA A 373 -49.81 -13.16 8.19
C ALA A 373 -49.63 -12.31 9.46
N THR A 374 -48.85 -12.77 10.44
CA THR A 374 -48.51 -12.01 11.66
C THR A 374 -47.34 -11.07 11.38
N VAL A 375 -46.38 -11.46 10.56
CA VAL A 375 -45.32 -10.57 10.06
C VAL A 375 -45.88 -9.54 9.09
N ALA A 376 -46.80 -9.90 8.20
CA ALA A 376 -47.39 -8.99 7.20
C ALA A 376 -48.25 -7.86 7.79
N LYS A 377 -48.50 -7.82 9.11
CA LYS A 377 -49.16 -6.69 9.79
C LYS A 377 -48.48 -6.26 11.10
N GLY A 378 -47.24 -5.80 10.96
CA GLY A 378 -46.65 -4.83 11.91
C GLY A 378 -45.74 -5.41 13.00
N ALA A 379 -45.39 -6.69 12.95
CA ALA A 379 -44.35 -7.24 13.81
C ALA A 379 -42.97 -6.72 13.36
N ASN A 380 -42.19 -6.13 14.27
CA ASN A 380 -40.79 -5.82 13.99
C ASN A 380 -39.97 -7.12 13.98
N LEU A 381 -39.21 -7.36 12.91
CA LEU A 381 -38.29 -8.49 12.79
C LEU A 381 -36.88 -8.17 13.31
N GLY A 382 -36.50 -6.90 13.30
CA GLY A 382 -35.11 -6.44 13.36
C GLY A 382 -34.82 -5.33 12.34
N ALA A 383 -33.57 -4.91 12.27
CA ALA A 383 -33.02 -3.98 11.27
C ALA A 383 -31.82 -4.63 10.58
N LEU A 384 -31.60 -4.28 9.30
CA LEU A 384 -30.44 -4.73 8.54
C LEU A 384 -29.32 -3.70 8.66
N VAL A 385 -28.08 -4.17 8.86
CA VAL A 385 -26.86 -3.36 8.86
C VAL A 385 -25.95 -3.81 7.72
N VAL A 386 -25.58 -2.86 6.87
CA VAL A 386 -24.51 -2.97 5.88
C VAL A 386 -23.71 -1.67 5.99
N GLY A 387 -22.39 -1.79 6.05
CA GLY A 387 -21.48 -0.64 6.11
C GLY A 387 -20.07 -1.05 5.72
N ASP A 388 -19.38 -0.18 5.01
CA ASP A 388 -18.06 -0.43 4.46
C ASP A 388 -17.20 0.84 4.55
N SER A 389 -15.89 0.65 4.67
CA SER A 389 -14.91 1.73 4.64
C SER A 389 -14.39 1.92 3.22
N ILE A 390 -14.40 3.16 2.74
CA ILE A 390 -14.16 3.49 1.33
C ILE A 390 -13.16 4.65 1.24
N LEU A 391 -12.11 4.49 0.45
CA LEU A 391 -11.29 5.61 -0.03
C LEU A 391 -11.87 6.12 -1.34
N VAL A 392 -11.98 7.45 -1.48
CA VAL A 392 -12.48 8.10 -2.70
C VAL A 392 -11.43 9.09 -3.18
N ASP A 393 -10.93 8.90 -4.39
CA ASP A 393 -10.12 9.89 -5.08
C ASP A 393 -11.03 11.01 -5.60
N ILE A 394 -10.88 12.21 -5.03
CA ILE A 394 -11.66 13.40 -5.38
C ILE A 394 -11.33 13.90 -6.80
N GLY A 395 -10.13 13.61 -7.33
CA GLY A 395 -9.68 14.04 -8.65
C GLY A 395 -10.23 13.19 -9.80
N THR A 396 -10.30 11.87 -9.64
CA THR A 396 -10.85 10.95 -10.66
C THR A 396 -12.28 10.49 -10.40
N CYS A 397 -12.81 10.72 -9.19
CA CYS A 397 -14.05 10.12 -8.67
C CYS A 397 -14.01 8.58 -8.60
N ALA A 398 -12.82 7.95 -8.72
CA ALA A 398 -12.64 6.53 -8.44
C ALA A 398 -12.72 6.26 -6.94
N PHE A 399 -13.09 5.03 -6.57
CA PHE A 399 -13.17 4.62 -5.17
C PHE A 399 -12.69 3.19 -4.95
N LEU A 400 -12.07 2.96 -3.79
CA LEU A 400 -11.65 1.65 -3.30
C LEU A 400 -12.44 1.33 -2.03
N VAL A 401 -13.30 0.31 -2.10
CA VAL A 401 -13.97 -0.24 -0.92
C VAL A 401 -12.97 -1.15 -0.20
N ILE A 402 -12.34 -0.64 0.86
CA ILE A 402 -11.29 -1.34 1.61
C ILE A 402 -11.81 -2.69 2.10
N THR A 403 -13.01 -2.70 2.67
CA THR A 403 -13.63 -3.86 3.34
C THR A 403 -14.39 -4.81 2.41
N ALA A 404 -14.24 -4.68 1.08
CA ALA A 404 -15.00 -5.51 0.12
C ALA A 404 -14.46 -6.94 -0.05
N ALA A 405 -13.16 -7.15 0.14
CA ALA A 405 -12.51 -8.44 -0.16
C ALA A 405 -12.65 -9.45 0.99
N SER A 406 -12.24 -9.07 2.20
CA SER A 406 -12.08 -10.00 3.33
C SER A 406 -13.31 -10.15 4.21
N PHE A 407 -14.35 -9.32 4.02
CA PHE A 407 -15.56 -9.33 4.84
C PHE A 407 -16.78 -9.70 3.99
N PRO A 408 -17.11 -11.01 3.86
CA PRO A 408 -18.18 -11.47 2.98
C PRO A 408 -19.48 -10.69 3.18
N ALA A 409 -20.05 -10.17 2.09
CA ALA A 409 -21.31 -9.41 2.13
C ALA A 409 -22.52 -10.29 2.54
N PHE A 410 -22.40 -11.61 2.38
CA PHE A 410 -23.43 -12.60 2.69
C PHE A 410 -22.78 -13.87 3.26
N ARG A 411 -23.30 -14.34 4.40
CA ARG A 411 -23.03 -15.65 5.01
C ARG A 411 -24.34 -16.17 5.59
N THR A 412 -24.44 -17.50 5.65
CA THR A 412 -25.55 -18.22 6.27
C THR A 412 -25.01 -19.35 7.13
N TRP A 413 -25.78 -19.81 8.13
CA TRP A 413 -25.49 -21.01 8.90
C TRP A 413 -26.77 -21.72 9.31
N ILE A 414 -26.79 -23.05 9.18
CA ILE A 414 -27.95 -23.84 9.63
C ILE A 414 -27.95 -23.92 11.17
N GLN A 415 -28.98 -23.33 11.78
CA GLN A 415 -29.35 -23.43 13.19
C GLN A 415 -30.34 -24.59 13.46
N PRO A 416 -30.61 -24.96 14.73
CA PRO A 416 -31.54 -26.04 15.06
C PRO A 416 -32.97 -25.79 14.57
N GLY A 417 -33.59 -26.83 14.02
CA GLY A 417 -34.95 -26.80 13.48
C GLY A 417 -35.01 -27.40 12.07
N MET A 418 -36.10 -27.11 11.36
CA MET A 418 -36.52 -27.79 10.12
C MET A 418 -35.40 -27.97 9.06
N GLU A 419 -34.57 -26.95 8.80
CA GLU A 419 -33.44 -27.08 7.85
C GLU A 419 -32.37 -28.08 8.32
N ALA A 420 -32.09 -28.12 9.63
CA ALA A 420 -31.17 -29.07 10.24
C ALA A 420 -31.71 -30.51 10.24
N ASP A 421 -33.01 -30.69 10.53
CA ASP A 421 -33.64 -32.02 10.52
C ASP A 421 -33.67 -32.60 9.09
N HIS A 422 -33.99 -31.78 8.08
CA HIS A 422 -33.91 -32.18 6.67
C HIS A 422 -32.48 -32.50 6.22
N ALA A 423 -31.48 -31.75 6.69
CA ALA A 423 -30.08 -32.08 6.42
C ALA A 423 -29.65 -33.39 7.09
N ALA A 424 -30.10 -33.66 8.32
CA ALA A 424 -29.83 -34.91 9.04
C ALA A 424 -30.48 -36.13 8.36
N HIS A 425 -31.69 -35.99 7.80
CA HIS A 425 -32.34 -37.05 7.02
C HIS A 425 -31.52 -37.48 5.80
N VAL A 426 -30.94 -36.52 5.05
CA VAL A 426 -30.05 -36.84 3.93
C VAL A 426 -28.85 -37.67 4.42
N ASP A 427 -28.26 -37.32 5.57
CA ASP A 427 -27.14 -38.06 6.15
C ASP A 427 -27.53 -39.48 6.59
N THR A 428 -28.72 -39.66 7.18
CA THR A 428 -29.30 -40.98 7.50
C THR A 428 -29.50 -41.83 6.24
N VAL A 429 -30.04 -41.26 5.15
CA VAL A 429 -30.24 -41.98 3.89
C VAL A 429 -28.91 -42.33 3.22
N LEU A 430 -27.92 -41.42 3.23
CA LEU A 430 -26.57 -41.70 2.73
C LEU A 430 -25.79 -42.73 3.57
N ALA A 431 -26.24 -43.01 4.79
CA ALA A 431 -25.71 -44.07 5.66
C ALA A 431 -26.39 -45.44 5.46
N SER A 432 -27.49 -45.52 4.70
CA SER A 432 -28.30 -46.73 4.56
C SER A 432 -27.72 -47.83 3.63
N ASP A 433 -28.17 -49.07 3.84
CA ASP A 433 -27.87 -50.24 3.00
C ASP A 433 -28.42 -50.14 1.56
N TYR A 434 -29.29 -49.16 1.28
CA TYR A 434 -29.72 -48.79 -0.07
C TYR A 434 -28.55 -48.09 -0.80
N MET A 435 -28.01 -47.02 -0.22
CA MET A 435 -26.89 -46.27 -0.80
C MET A 435 -25.55 -47.03 -0.80
N ALA A 436 -25.40 -48.04 0.06
CA ALA A 436 -24.24 -48.93 0.06
C ALA A 436 -24.06 -49.69 -1.28
N ARG A 437 -25.15 -49.93 -2.02
CA ARG A 437 -25.14 -50.63 -3.33
C ARG A 437 -24.57 -49.79 -4.47
N CYS A 438 -24.45 -48.48 -4.28
CA CYS A 438 -24.02 -47.52 -5.30
C CYS A 438 -22.49 -47.25 -5.30
N ASN A 439 -21.69 -48.18 -4.78
CA ASN A 439 -20.23 -48.06 -4.59
C ASN A 439 -19.81 -46.74 -3.91
N ARG A 440 -20.11 -46.63 -2.61
CA ARG A 440 -19.78 -45.46 -1.79
C ARG A 440 -18.26 -45.34 -1.59
N MET A 441 -17.66 -44.25 -2.10
CA MET A 441 -16.28 -43.87 -1.80
C MET A 441 -16.18 -42.99 -0.54
N PRO A 442 -15.01 -42.94 0.14
CA PRO A 442 -14.84 -42.18 1.38
C PRO A 442 -15.11 -40.66 1.24
N THR A 443 -15.67 -40.08 2.30
CA THR A 443 -15.97 -38.65 2.42
C THR A 443 -14.71 -37.84 2.73
N TYR A 444 -14.52 -36.68 2.10
CA TYR A 444 -13.40 -35.77 2.40
C TYR A 444 -13.85 -34.30 2.47
N VAL A 445 -13.14 -33.49 3.26
CA VAL A 445 -13.32 -32.02 3.30
C VAL A 445 -12.48 -31.38 2.19
N VAL A 446 -13.08 -30.43 1.49
CA VAL A 446 -12.45 -29.54 0.51
C VAL A 446 -12.65 -28.10 1.01
N ASP A 447 -11.57 -27.34 0.99
CA ASP A 447 -11.59 -25.90 1.22
C ASP A 447 -11.53 -25.19 -0.13
N GLY A 448 -12.45 -24.29 -0.42
CA GLY A 448 -12.57 -23.70 -1.76
C GLY A 448 -13.52 -22.51 -1.81
N GLY A 449 -12.96 -21.32 -2.09
CA GLY A 449 -13.76 -20.09 -2.22
C GLY A 449 -14.34 -19.55 -0.91
N GLY A 450 -13.78 -19.95 0.25
CA GLY A 450 -14.19 -19.48 1.57
C GLY A 450 -15.35 -20.25 2.20
N GLU A 451 -15.94 -21.25 1.52
CA GLU A 451 -16.83 -22.23 2.13
C GLU A 451 -16.12 -23.56 2.36
N ARG A 452 -16.25 -24.11 3.58
CA ARG A 452 -15.59 -25.34 3.99
C ARG A 452 -16.53 -26.54 3.79
N ALA A 453 -16.45 -27.20 2.65
CA ALA A 453 -17.42 -28.20 2.24
C ALA A 453 -16.90 -29.64 2.41
N SER A 454 -17.74 -30.56 2.92
CA SER A 454 -17.44 -32.00 2.88
C SER A 454 -18.17 -32.68 1.72
N ARG A 455 -17.46 -33.53 0.99
CA ARG A 455 -17.94 -34.17 -0.24
C ARG A 455 -18.02 -35.68 -0.10
N GLY A 456 -19.18 -36.25 -0.42
CA GLY A 456 -19.35 -37.68 -0.73
C GLY A 456 -19.31 -37.89 -2.24
N VAL A 457 -18.64 -38.95 -2.69
CA VAL A 457 -18.48 -39.27 -4.12
C VAL A 457 -19.07 -40.66 -4.41
N PHE A 458 -19.80 -40.76 -5.52
CA PHE A 458 -20.49 -41.95 -5.99
C PHE A 458 -20.29 -42.13 -7.50
N VAL A 459 -20.51 -43.35 -8.00
CA VAL A 459 -20.26 -43.69 -9.42
C VAL A 459 -21.12 -42.86 -10.39
N GLN A 460 -22.34 -42.47 -9.98
CA GLN A 460 -23.30 -41.71 -10.78
C GLN A 460 -23.54 -40.28 -10.27
N GLY A 461 -22.69 -39.75 -9.37
CA GLY A 461 -22.93 -38.43 -8.79
C GLY A 461 -22.05 -38.05 -7.59
N PHE A 462 -22.42 -36.97 -6.92
CA PHE A 462 -21.75 -36.52 -5.69
C PHE A 462 -22.70 -35.71 -4.79
N VAL A 463 -22.35 -35.64 -3.51
CA VAL A 463 -23.02 -34.79 -2.52
C VAL A 463 -22.03 -33.77 -1.99
N LEU A 464 -22.40 -32.49 -1.95
CA LEU A 464 -21.67 -31.45 -1.21
C LEU A 464 -22.45 -31.09 0.06
N LYS A 465 -21.78 -31.00 1.20
CA LYS A 465 -22.33 -30.48 2.46
C LYS A 465 -21.51 -29.27 2.89
N SER A 466 -22.16 -28.23 3.41
CA SER A 466 -21.53 -27.02 3.95
C SER A 466 -22.13 -26.73 5.34
N PRO A 467 -21.43 -26.08 6.28
CA PRO A 467 -22.08 -25.55 7.49
C PRO A 467 -23.06 -24.41 7.15
N HIS A 468 -22.90 -23.80 5.97
CA HIS A 468 -23.70 -22.67 5.51
C HIS A 468 -25.02 -23.09 4.87
N SER A 469 -25.04 -24.20 4.14
CA SER A 469 -26.16 -24.62 3.28
C SER A 469 -26.50 -26.12 3.42
N HIS A 470 -27.75 -26.46 3.14
CA HIS A 470 -28.23 -27.85 3.24
C HIS A 470 -27.52 -28.74 2.19
N PRO A 471 -27.47 -30.07 2.34
CA PRO A 471 -26.72 -30.93 1.42
C PRO A 471 -27.19 -30.82 -0.05
N LEU A 472 -26.28 -30.42 -0.96
CA LEU A 472 -26.49 -30.44 -2.40
C LEU A 472 -26.30 -31.86 -2.93
N VAL A 473 -27.33 -32.45 -3.53
CA VAL A 473 -27.26 -33.78 -4.16
C VAL A 473 -27.22 -33.63 -5.68
N VAL A 474 -26.10 -34.04 -6.30
CA VAL A 474 -25.91 -34.02 -7.76
C VAL A 474 -25.90 -35.44 -8.30
N SER A 475 -26.85 -35.75 -9.17
CA SER A 475 -26.88 -36.96 -10.00
C SER A 475 -26.49 -36.59 -11.43
N PHE A 476 -25.61 -37.38 -12.05
CA PHE A 476 -25.15 -37.16 -13.43
C PHE A 476 -26.29 -37.30 -14.46
N PRO A 477 -27.06 -38.41 -14.51
CA PRO A 477 -28.10 -38.59 -15.53
C PRO A 477 -29.29 -37.63 -15.41
N THR A 478 -29.46 -36.93 -14.28
CA THR A 478 -30.57 -35.97 -14.09
C THR A 478 -30.13 -34.51 -14.18
N HIS A 479 -28.92 -34.15 -13.68
CA HIS A 479 -28.56 -32.75 -13.47
C HIS A 479 -27.39 -32.24 -14.34
N VAL A 480 -26.53 -33.09 -14.90
CA VAL A 480 -25.26 -32.67 -15.55
C VAL A 480 -25.38 -32.59 -17.07
N ARG A 481 -24.70 -31.60 -17.67
CA ARG A 481 -24.72 -31.26 -19.11
C ARG A 481 -23.37 -31.31 -19.80
N SER A 482 -22.30 -30.79 -19.17
CA SER A 482 -20.94 -30.86 -19.74
C SER A 482 -19.83 -30.81 -18.68
N LEU A 483 -18.64 -31.35 -19.01
CA LEU A 483 -17.49 -31.47 -18.11
C LEU A 483 -16.21 -30.94 -18.76
N ARG A 484 -15.82 -29.71 -18.44
CA ARG A 484 -14.70 -29.02 -19.11
C ARG A 484 -13.52 -28.85 -18.17
N VAL A 485 -12.29 -29.12 -18.62
CA VAL A 485 -11.06 -28.75 -17.89
C VAL A 485 -10.49 -27.46 -18.44
N LEU A 486 -10.26 -26.50 -17.54
CA LEU A 486 -9.56 -25.24 -17.83
C LEU A 486 -8.20 -25.25 -17.14
N SER A 487 -7.15 -24.85 -17.87
CA SER A 487 -5.87 -24.45 -17.29
C SER A 487 -5.98 -23.04 -16.70
N THR A 488 -5.50 -22.84 -15.48
CA THR A 488 -5.35 -21.50 -14.90
C THR A 488 -3.96 -20.92 -15.24
N PRO A 489 -3.66 -19.65 -14.90
CA PRO A 489 -2.31 -19.09 -15.02
C PRO A 489 -1.26 -19.73 -14.08
N TYR A 490 -1.68 -20.63 -13.18
CA TYR A 490 -0.81 -21.38 -12.28
C TYR A 490 -0.71 -22.82 -12.78
N ASP A 491 0.49 -23.28 -13.14
CA ASP A 491 0.72 -24.61 -13.74
C ASP A 491 0.24 -25.78 -12.84
N GLU A 492 0.19 -25.57 -11.53
CA GLU A 492 -0.27 -26.56 -10.54
C GLU A 492 -1.80 -26.62 -10.37
N LEU A 493 -2.58 -25.71 -10.95
CA LEU A 493 -4.03 -25.62 -10.76
C LEU A 493 -4.81 -25.76 -12.07
N LEU A 494 -5.63 -26.81 -12.14
CA LEU A 494 -6.68 -27.01 -13.14
C LEU A 494 -8.07 -26.82 -12.51
N LEU A 495 -9.06 -26.44 -13.32
CA LEU A 495 -10.46 -26.37 -12.90
C LEU A 495 -11.30 -27.37 -13.70
N VAL A 496 -12.03 -28.26 -13.04
CA VAL A 496 -13.08 -29.09 -13.66
C VAL A 496 -14.40 -28.36 -13.51
N VAL A 497 -14.92 -27.82 -14.61
CA VAL A 497 -16.22 -27.15 -14.66
C VAL A 497 -17.31 -28.17 -14.99
N VAL A 498 -18.25 -28.33 -14.08
CA VAL A 498 -19.49 -29.10 -14.24
C VAL A 498 -20.59 -28.14 -14.65
N ASP A 499 -21.07 -28.24 -15.88
CA ASP A 499 -22.23 -27.48 -16.38
C ASP A 499 -23.51 -28.30 -16.13
N PHE A 500 -24.62 -27.64 -15.78
CA PHE A 500 -25.89 -28.27 -15.39
C PHE A 500 -27.01 -28.13 -16.45
N VAL A 501 -28.04 -28.97 -16.33
CA VAL A 501 -29.27 -28.93 -17.14
C VAL A 501 -30.22 -27.88 -16.59
N SER A 502 -30.64 -26.93 -17.43
CA SER A 502 -31.40 -25.74 -17.01
C SER A 502 -32.79 -26.01 -16.41
N THR A 503 -33.39 -27.16 -16.70
CA THR A 503 -34.70 -27.59 -16.17
C THR A 503 -34.61 -28.42 -14.89
N SER A 504 -33.40 -28.83 -14.48
CA SER A 504 -33.15 -29.64 -13.27
C SER A 504 -31.77 -29.29 -12.71
N ASN A 505 -31.59 -28.02 -12.35
CA ASN A 505 -30.34 -27.49 -11.81
C ASN A 505 -30.44 -27.40 -10.27
N PRO A 506 -29.87 -28.34 -9.51
CA PRO A 506 -29.98 -28.36 -8.05
C PRO A 506 -29.27 -27.17 -7.40
N VAL A 507 -28.37 -26.46 -8.11
CA VAL A 507 -27.67 -25.28 -7.59
C VAL A 507 -28.61 -24.08 -7.41
N LEU A 508 -29.67 -23.97 -8.22
CA LEU A 508 -30.71 -22.93 -8.07
C LEU A 508 -31.58 -23.16 -6.84
N GLU A 509 -31.82 -24.43 -6.50
CA GLU A 509 -32.49 -24.82 -5.27
C GLU A 509 -31.56 -24.68 -4.06
N TRP A 510 -30.27 -24.98 -4.19
CA TRP A 510 -29.29 -24.91 -3.11
C TRP A 510 -28.95 -23.48 -2.64
N LEU A 511 -28.72 -22.55 -3.57
CA LEU A 511 -28.25 -21.20 -3.22
C LEU A 511 -29.39 -20.26 -2.75
N PRO A 512 -29.23 -19.49 -1.66
CA PRO A 512 -30.14 -18.41 -1.31
C PRO A 512 -30.17 -17.32 -2.40
N GLY A 513 -31.35 -16.75 -2.66
CA GLY A 513 -31.49 -15.59 -3.56
C GLY A 513 -31.23 -15.83 -5.05
N ALA A 514 -31.05 -17.08 -5.51
CA ALA A 514 -30.74 -17.45 -6.91
C ALA A 514 -31.91 -17.23 -7.89
N ALA A 515 -32.35 -15.98 -8.07
CA ALA A 515 -33.42 -15.58 -8.97
C ALA A 515 -32.97 -15.36 -10.43
N THR A 516 -31.68 -15.52 -10.74
CA THR A 516 -31.12 -15.34 -12.09
C THR A 516 -30.52 -16.66 -12.62
N PRO A 517 -30.79 -17.03 -13.89
CA PRO A 517 -30.33 -18.30 -14.47
C PRO A 517 -28.83 -18.33 -14.84
N ALA A 518 -28.01 -17.45 -14.25
CA ALA A 518 -26.59 -17.32 -14.54
C ALA A 518 -25.73 -18.43 -13.89
N ALA A 519 -26.19 -19.03 -12.78
CA ALA A 519 -25.52 -20.12 -12.08
C ALA A 519 -25.71 -21.48 -12.79
N ALA A 520 -25.28 -21.55 -14.06
CA ALA A 520 -25.41 -22.75 -14.90
C ALA A 520 -24.31 -23.80 -14.68
N SER A 521 -23.29 -23.52 -13.85
CA SER A 521 -22.11 -24.37 -13.67
C SER A 521 -21.50 -24.26 -12.28
N ILE A 522 -20.76 -25.29 -11.83
CA ILE A 522 -19.85 -25.26 -10.67
C ILE A 522 -18.44 -25.60 -11.14
N ALA A 523 -17.42 -24.89 -10.64
CA ALA A 523 -16.02 -25.21 -10.86
C ALA A 523 -15.43 -25.95 -9.65
N LEU A 524 -14.69 -27.03 -9.91
CA LEU A 524 -14.02 -27.86 -8.91
C LEU A 524 -12.50 -27.73 -9.08
N PRO A 525 -11.75 -27.23 -8.08
CA PRO A 525 -10.31 -27.06 -8.19
C PRO A 525 -9.56 -28.40 -8.12
N LEU A 526 -8.58 -28.59 -9.00
CA LEU A 526 -7.63 -29.69 -8.97
C LEU A 526 -6.21 -29.12 -8.82
N VAL A 527 -5.78 -29.00 -7.56
CA VAL A 527 -4.40 -28.65 -7.19
C VAL A 527 -3.52 -29.90 -7.30
N ALA A 528 -2.37 -29.78 -7.96
CA ALA A 528 -1.40 -30.85 -8.13
C ALA A 528 -0.96 -31.47 -6.79
N GLY A 529 -0.84 -32.80 -6.74
CA GLY A 529 -0.40 -33.55 -5.56
C GLY A 529 -1.41 -33.61 -4.39
N SER A 530 -2.53 -32.88 -4.47
CA SER A 530 -3.53 -32.85 -3.41
C SER A 530 -4.29 -34.19 -3.28
N ARG A 531 -4.76 -34.52 -2.06
CA ARG A 531 -5.68 -35.66 -1.86
C ARG A 531 -6.93 -35.53 -2.72
N MET A 532 -7.42 -34.31 -2.95
CA MET A 532 -8.55 -34.05 -3.85
C MET A 532 -8.22 -34.45 -5.30
N GLN A 533 -7.03 -34.13 -5.81
CA GLN A 533 -6.62 -34.57 -7.15
C GLN A 533 -6.53 -36.10 -7.22
N VAL A 534 -5.94 -36.76 -6.23
CA VAL A 534 -5.86 -38.24 -6.19
C VAL A 534 -7.26 -38.88 -6.20
N CYS A 535 -8.18 -38.40 -5.35
CA CYS A 535 -9.53 -38.94 -5.27
C CYS A 535 -10.36 -38.62 -6.52
N VAL A 536 -10.30 -37.40 -7.05
CA VAL A 536 -11.02 -37.04 -8.29
C VAL A 536 -10.46 -37.81 -9.48
N LEU A 537 -9.14 -37.93 -9.65
CA LEU A 537 -8.55 -38.77 -10.70
C LEU A 537 -8.96 -40.24 -10.55
N GLY A 538 -9.01 -40.76 -9.32
CA GLY A 538 -9.45 -42.13 -9.03
C GLY A 538 -10.89 -42.45 -9.45
N VAL A 539 -11.79 -41.45 -9.46
CA VAL A 539 -13.14 -41.58 -10.03
C VAL A 539 -13.28 -40.98 -11.43
N LEU A 540 -12.29 -40.26 -11.95
CA LEU A 540 -12.44 -39.48 -13.18
C LEU A 540 -12.69 -40.39 -14.39
N ASP A 541 -12.17 -41.61 -14.37
CA ASP A 541 -12.42 -42.58 -15.43
C ASP A 541 -13.80 -43.26 -15.33
N GLU A 542 -14.32 -43.47 -14.11
CA GLU A 542 -15.74 -43.84 -13.91
C GLU A 542 -16.67 -42.69 -14.30
N TRP A 543 -16.33 -41.45 -13.97
CA TRP A 543 -17.06 -40.25 -14.36
C TRP A 543 -17.00 -40.01 -15.87
N LYS A 544 -15.87 -40.25 -16.54
CA LYS A 544 -15.78 -40.27 -18.02
C LYS A 544 -16.64 -41.38 -18.61
N ALA A 545 -16.68 -42.57 -18.00
CA ALA A 545 -17.52 -43.68 -18.46
C ALA A 545 -19.02 -43.37 -18.30
N SER A 546 -19.45 -42.79 -17.18
CA SER A 546 -20.81 -42.31 -16.96
C SER A 546 -21.15 -41.13 -17.89
N ALA A 547 -20.22 -40.19 -18.08
CA ALA A 547 -20.34 -39.09 -19.03
C ALA A 547 -20.44 -39.56 -20.48
N ALA A 548 -19.75 -40.65 -20.86
CA ALA A 548 -19.86 -41.27 -22.18
C ALA A 548 -21.13 -42.10 -22.33
N ALA A 549 -21.64 -42.72 -21.26
CA ALA A 549 -22.95 -43.37 -21.23
C ALA A 549 -24.14 -42.39 -21.27
N HIS A 550 -23.87 -41.08 -21.14
CA HIS A 550 -24.85 -39.98 -21.12
C HIS A 550 -24.44 -38.78 -22.02
N ASP A 551 -23.52 -38.98 -22.98
CA ASP A 551 -23.10 -38.04 -24.05
C ASP A 551 -22.53 -36.64 -23.65
N ILE A 552 -21.38 -36.57 -22.94
CA ILE A 552 -20.81 -35.33 -22.31
C ILE A 552 -19.30 -34.98 -22.71
N PRO A 553 -18.88 -33.73 -23.15
CA PRO A 553 -17.61 -33.38 -23.91
C PRO A 553 -16.44 -32.44 -23.32
N PHE A 554 -15.27 -32.19 -24.04
CA PHE A 554 -13.91 -31.64 -23.58
C PHE A 554 -12.93 -30.86 -24.62
N LEU A 555 -11.84 -30.05 -24.27
CA LEU A 555 -10.90 -29.21 -25.18
C LEU A 555 -9.43 -28.74 -24.67
N LYS A 556 -8.47 -28.14 -25.49
CA LYS A 556 -7.13 -27.41 -25.13
C LYS A 556 -6.28 -26.59 -26.24
N PRO A 557 -5.24 -25.69 -25.97
CA PRO A 557 -4.44 -24.78 -26.94
C PRO A 557 -2.83 -24.55 -26.80
N ALA A 558 -2.11 -23.67 -27.62
CA ALA A 558 -0.61 -23.26 -27.57
C ALA A 558 -0.07 -21.97 -28.41
N THR A 559 1.21 -21.45 -28.30
CA THR A 559 1.89 -20.16 -28.89
C THR A 559 3.48 -20.21 -29.16
N GLY A 560 4.41 -19.25 -29.53
CA GLY A 560 4.62 -17.77 -29.94
C GLY A 560 6.14 -17.24 -30.19
N PRO A 561 6.52 -16.01 -30.77
CA PRO A 561 7.92 -15.58 -31.28
C PRO A 561 8.56 -14.08 -31.15
N PRO A 562 9.86 -13.74 -31.56
CA PRO A 562 10.69 -12.43 -31.42
C PRO A 562 11.28 -11.72 -32.75
N GLY A 563 12.20 -10.68 -32.94
CA GLY A 563 13.10 -9.63 -32.25
C GLY A 563 14.12 -8.80 -33.20
N ASN A 564 14.82 -7.62 -32.90
CA ASN A 564 15.86 -6.86 -33.80
C ASN A 564 16.87 -5.66 -33.33
N SER A 565 17.36 -4.63 -34.14
CA SER A 565 18.73 -3.89 -34.17
C SER A 565 18.98 -2.32 -33.84
N TRP A 566 19.94 -1.46 -34.41
CA TRP A 566 20.67 -0.26 -33.73
C TRP A 566 21.27 1.07 -34.46
N HIS A 567 21.45 2.27 -33.76
CA HIS A 567 22.13 3.61 -34.09
C HIS A 567 22.53 4.59 -32.86
N HIS A 568 23.11 5.84 -33.01
CA HIS A 568 23.51 6.85 -31.92
C HIS A 568 23.43 8.40 -32.25
N VAL A 569 23.22 9.30 -31.24
CA VAL A 569 23.09 10.80 -31.25
C VAL A 569 23.62 11.50 -29.95
N VAL A 570 24.01 12.80 -29.98
CA VAL A 570 24.51 13.59 -28.80
C VAL A 570 23.95 15.04 -28.67
N VAL A 571 23.57 15.43 -27.45
CA VAL A 571 23.08 16.76 -27.02
C VAL A 571 23.90 17.27 -25.81
N ASP A 572 24.25 18.56 -25.79
CA ASP A 572 24.86 19.24 -24.65
C ASP A 572 24.01 20.46 -24.31
N THR A 573 23.71 20.66 -23.03
CA THR A 573 22.80 21.68 -22.53
C THR A 573 23.46 22.61 -21.52
N ARG A 574 24.77 22.44 -21.24
CA ARG A 574 25.53 23.27 -20.29
C ARG A 574 25.70 24.73 -20.74
N GLU A 575 25.44 24.99 -22.01
CA GLU A 575 25.52 26.32 -22.63
C GLU A 575 24.14 26.99 -22.81
N LEU A 576 23.05 26.31 -22.44
CA LEU A 576 21.68 26.82 -22.55
C LEU A 576 21.25 27.60 -21.30
N PRO A 577 20.23 28.48 -21.39
CA PRO A 577 19.55 29.02 -20.22
C PRO A 577 19.06 27.92 -19.28
N ALA A 578 18.99 28.22 -17.98
CA ALA A 578 18.63 27.28 -16.92
C ALA A 578 17.16 26.78 -16.92
N ASP A 579 16.38 27.11 -17.96
CA ASP A 579 14.97 26.72 -18.06
C ASP A 579 14.76 25.38 -18.81
N ALA A 580 13.61 24.77 -18.53
CA ALA A 580 13.25 23.47 -19.05
C ALA A 580 12.67 23.50 -20.48
N ALA A 581 12.23 24.66 -20.98
CA ALA A 581 11.59 24.80 -22.28
C ALA A 581 12.63 24.84 -23.40
N ASP A 582 13.67 25.67 -23.27
CA ASP A 582 14.79 25.77 -24.22
C ASP A 582 15.59 24.47 -24.28
N THR A 583 15.84 23.86 -23.10
CA THR A 583 16.46 22.53 -22.98
C THR A 583 15.68 21.46 -23.76
N ALA A 584 14.37 21.38 -23.56
CA ALA A 584 13.53 20.40 -24.26
C ALA A 584 13.39 20.69 -25.76
N ALA A 585 13.45 21.96 -26.18
CA ALA A 585 13.47 22.34 -27.60
C ALA A 585 14.75 21.88 -28.30
N CYS A 586 15.92 22.09 -27.68
CA CYS A 586 17.21 21.63 -28.21
C CYS A 586 17.24 20.10 -28.43
N ILE A 587 16.72 19.32 -27.47
CA ILE A 587 16.63 17.86 -27.56
C ILE A 587 15.75 17.44 -28.76
N ARG A 588 14.53 17.97 -28.87
CA ARG A 588 13.61 17.65 -29.97
C ARG A 588 14.23 17.89 -31.34
N THR A 589 14.86 19.05 -31.55
CA THR A 589 15.50 19.40 -32.83
C THR A 589 16.58 18.38 -33.22
N LYS A 590 17.53 18.08 -32.33
CA LYS A 590 18.63 17.15 -32.63
C LYS A 590 18.16 15.71 -32.87
N VAL A 591 17.10 15.26 -32.18
CA VAL A 591 16.53 13.92 -32.39
C VAL A 591 15.75 13.86 -33.71
N ALA A 592 15.03 14.92 -34.09
CA ALA A 592 14.35 15.02 -35.38
C ALA A 592 15.33 15.02 -36.56
N ASP A 593 16.43 15.78 -36.48
CA ASP A 593 17.49 15.80 -37.50
C ASP A 593 18.11 14.40 -37.70
N ALA A 594 18.35 13.67 -36.62
CA ALA A 594 18.85 12.30 -36.67
C ALA A 594 17.84 11.31 -37.26
N LEU A 595 16.55 11.46 -36.93
CA LEU A 595 15.47 10.63 -37.49
C LEU A 595 15.29 10.87 -39.01
N ALA A 596 15.40 12.12 -39.46
CA ALA A 596 15.41 12.47 -40.89
C ALA A 596 16.63 11.86 -41.63
N SER A 597 17.80 11.82 -40.99
CA SER A 597 18.99 11.14 -41.51
C SER A 597 18.78 9.63 -41.66
N ILE A 598 18.24 8.96 -40.63
CA ILE A 598 17.97 7.50 -40.68
C ILE A 598 16.92 7.17 -41.74
N THR A 599 15.80 7.90 -41.77
CA THR A 599 14.68 7.61 -42.69
C THR A 599 15.01 7.88 -44.15
N SER A 600 15.99 8.74 -44.45
CA SER A 600 16.49 8.98 -45.81
C SER A 600 17.54 7.96 -46.29
N SER A 601 18.07 7.11 -45.40
CA SER A 601 19.29 6.32 -45.67
C SER A 601 19.08 4.86 -46.10
N ASP A 602 18.01 4.17 -45.67
CA ASP A 602 17.84 2.73 -45.97
C ASP A 602 16.36 2.28 -46.10
N VAL A 603 16.02 1.75 -47.28
CA VAL A 603 14.68 1.21 -47.61
C VAL A 603 14.50 -0.25 -47.13
N VAL A 604 15.59 -0.97 -46.84
CA VAL A 604 15.58 -2.38 -46.40
C VAL A 604 15.59 -2.50 -44.86
N GLY A 605 16.01 -1.45 -44.15
CA GLY A 605 16.19 -1.42 -42.70
C GLY A 605 14.92 -1.61 -41.85
N TRP A 606 13.72 -1.37 -42.39
CA TRP A 606 12.47 -1.43 -41.60
C TRP A 606 12.08 -2.84 -41.13
N LEU A 607 12.58 -3.89 -41.77
CA LEU A 607 12.49 -5.27 -41.25
C LEU A 607 13.36 -5.49 -39.99
N ARG A 608 14.23 -4.54 -39.63
CA ARG A 608 15.30 -4.71 -38.63
C ARG A 608 15.22 -3.79 -37.41
N ARG A 609 14.07 -3.19 -37.09
CA ARG A 609 13.81 -2.31 -35.90
C ARG A 609 15.05 -1.48 -35.49
N PRO A 610 15.41 -0.41 -36.20
CA PRO A 610 16.54 0.44 -35.80
C PRO A 610 16.30 1.11 -34.43
N ARG A 611 17.09 0.77 -33.40
CA ARG A 611 17.15 1.49 -32.12
C ARG A 611 18.04 2.74 -32.24
N MET A 612 18.01 3.65 -31.26
CA MET A 612 18.87 4.84 -31.20
C MET A 612 19.38 5.07 -29.76
N LEU A 613 20.68 5.32 -29.59
CA LEU A 613 21.27 5.84 -28.36
C LEU A 613 21.26 7.38 -28.39
N VAL A 614 20.91 8.05 -27.28
CA VAL A 614 20.95 9.51 -27.17
C VAL A 614 21.71 9.90 -25.90
N THR A 615 22.78 10.69 -26.04
CA THR A 615 23.55 11.23 -24.91
C THR A 615 23.12 12.67 -24.62
N VAL A 616 22.78 13.00 -23.37
CA VAL A 616 22.45 14.38 -22.93
C VAL A 616 23.38 14.80 -21.80
N VAL A 617 23.98 15.99 -21.88
CA VAL A 617 24.98 16.47 -20.91
C VAL A 617 24.56 17.81 -20.30
N GLY A 618 24.41 17.87 -18.97
CA GLY A 618 24.13 19.11 -18.23
C GLY A 618 23.28 18.87 -16.97
N TYR A 619 22.86 19.94 -16.29
CA TYR A 619 21.97 19.90 -15.11
C TYR A 619 20.49 19.69 -15.49
N VAL A 620 20.24 18.74 -16.40
CA VAL A 620 18.92 18.38 -16.91
C VAL A 620 18.13 17.52 -15.93
N ASP A 621 16.81 17.52 -16.07
CA ASP A 621 15.90 16.60 -15.37
C ASP A 621 15.54 15.41 -16.30
N PRO A 622 15.65 14.14 -15.86
CA PRO A 622 15.39 12.97 -16.71
C PRO A 622 13.95 12.89 -17.23
N ILE A 623 12.96 13.37 -16.47
CA ILE A 623 11.54 13.35 -16.83
C ILE A 623 11.32 14.28 -18.03
N GLY A 624 11.90 15.49 -17.98
CA GLY A 624 11.94 16.44 -19.08
C GLY A 624 12.65 15.91 -20.33
N VAL A 625 13.77 15.19 -20.16
CA VAL A 625 14.49 14.56 -21.29
C VAL A 625 13.64 13.47 -21.95
N CYS A 626 13.05 12.55 -21.16
CA CYS A 626 12.20 11.48 -21.68
C CYS A 626 10.98 12.05 -22.42
N ALA A 627 10.31 13.06 -21.83
CA ALA A 627 9.15 13.69 -22.44
C ALA A 627 9.51 14.44 -23.74
N ALA A 628 10.70 15.05 -23.81
CA ALA A 628 11.19 15.66 -25.05
C ALA A 628 11.42 14.62 -26.17
N ILE A 629 11.93 13.43 -25.85
CA ILE A 629 12.16 12.37 -26.84
C ILE A 629 10.82 11.80 -27.34
N GLU A 630 9.90 11.39 -26.46
CA GLU A 630 8.60 10.84 -26.88
C GLU A 630 7.70 11.87 -27.59
N SER A 631 7.86 13.16 -27.30
CA SER A 631 7.17 14.24 -28.04
C SER A 631 7.85 14.65 -29.35
N THR A 632 8.98 14.04 -29.72
CA THR A 632 9.65 14.32 -31.01
C THR A 632 8.93 13.63 -32.17
N ASP A 633 8.72 12.30 -32.08
CA ASP A 633 8.00 11.53 -33.10
C ASP A 633 7.35 10.27 -32.47
N ARG A 634 6.13 9.94 -32.87
CA ARG A 634 5.34 8.80 -32.34
C ARG A 634 5.88 7.41 -32.70
N SER A 635 6.85 7.33 -33.60
CA SER A 635 7.54 6.08 -33.96
C SER A 635 8.71 5.76 -33.02
N LEU A 636 9.14 6.70 -32.17
CA LEU A 636 10.20 6.48 -31.19
C LEU A 636 9.63 5.88 -29.90
N THR A 637 10.30 4.86 -29.37
CA THR A 637 9.99 4.23 -28.08
C THR A 637 11.24 4.19 -27.21
N LEU A 638 11.16 4.75 -26.00
CA LEU A 638 12.23 4.65 -25.01
C LEU A 638 12.40 3.18 -24.57
N SER A 639 13.64 2.70 -24.54
CA SER A 639 13.99 1.32 -24.17
C SER A 639 14.81 1.24 -22.88
N THR A 640 15.78 2.15 -22.71
CA THR A 640 16.73 2.18 -21.59
C THR A 640 17.17 3.63 -21.37
N VAL A 641 17.36 4.05 -20.12
CA VAL A 641 17.82 5.41 -19.77
C VAL A 641 18.90 5.29 -18.71
N ILE A 642 20.12 5.72 -19.04
CA ILE A 642 21.33 5.50 -18.24
C ILE A 642 21.82 6.82 -17.65
N ALA A 643 21.91 6.92 -16.32
CA ALA A 643 22.58 8.02 -15.63
C ALA A 643 24.06 7.65 -15.37
N VAL A 644 24.98 8.60 -15.54
CA VAL A 644 26.42 8.38 -15.29
C VAL A 644 26.91 9.39 -14.26
N VAL A 645 27.45 8.89 -13.15
CA VAL A 645 27.85 9.68 -11.98
C VAL A 645 29.36 9.50 -11.74
N SER A 646 30.06 10.57 -11.37
CA SER A 646 31.44 10.48 -10.88
C SER A 646 31.44 10.35 -9.37
N SER A 647 31.84 9.20 -8.86
CA SER A 647 31.75 8.88 -7.42
C SER A 647 32.55 9.89 -6.58
N VAL A 648 33.76 10.20 -7.04
CA VAL A 648 34.68 11.19 -6.42
C VAL A 648 34.12 12.60 -6.43
N ALA A 649 33.31 12.96 -7.43
CA ALA A 649 32.71 14.28 -7.52
C ALA A 649 31.55 14.44 -6.52
N VAL A 650 30.84 13.36 -6.18
CA VAL A 650 29.73 13.38 -5.21
C VAL A 650 30.24 13.41 -3.77
N THR A 651 31.33 12.70 -3.46
CA THR A 651 31.86 12.57 -2.10
C THR A 651 32.82 13.72 -1.75
N VAL A 652 32.28 14.86 -1.32
CA VAL A 652 33.08 15.99 -0.80
C VAL A 652 33.06 15.97 0.75
N PRO A 653 34.22 16.08 1.45
CA PRO A 653 34.27 15.90 2.91
C PRO A 653 33.40 16.86 3.73
N GLU A 654 33.22 18.10 3.27
CA GLU A 654 32.50 19.16 4.00
C GLU A 654 31.06 19.41 3.49
N SER A 655 30.59 18.64 2.51
CA SER A 655 29.21 18.73 2.02
C SER A 655 28.78 17.44 1.31
N ALA A 656 27.69 16.83 1.81
CA ALA A 656 27.17 15.58 1.28
C ALA A 656 26.45 15.70 -0.09
N ASN A 657 26.29 16.91 -0.63
CA ASN A 657 25.71 17.13 -1.96
C ASN A 657 26.26 18.39 -2.66
N PRO A 658 27.43 18.29 -3.33
CA PRO A 658 28.10 19.43 -3.95
C PRO A 658 27.50 19.88 -5.31
N PHE A 659 26.54 19.14 -5.88
CA PHE A 659 25.98 19.43 -7.21
C PHE A 659 24.45 19.60 -7.20
N PRO A 660 23.91 20.67 -7.80
CA PRO A 660 22.47 20.83 -7.92
C PRO A 660 21.87 19.72 -8.79
N LYS A 661 20.69 19.22 -8.41
CA LYS A 661 19.93 18.16 -9.09
C LYS A 661 20.59 16.77 -9.18
N LEU A 662 21.67 16.50 -8.44
CA LEU A 662 22.31 15.18 -8.46
C LEU A 662 21.32 14.02 -8.24
N TRP A 663 20.51 14.08 -7.17
CA TRP A 663 19.55 13.03 -6.84
C TRP A 663 18.33 13.04 -7.77
N ASP A 664 17.90 14.22 -8.26
CA ASP A 664 16.88 14.34 -9.30
C ASP A 664 17.28 13.61 -10.59
N GLN A 665 18.57 13.62 -10.94
CA GLN A 665 19.09 12.94 -12.12
C GLN A 665 19.06 11.41 -12.03
N LEU A 666 18.74 10.85 -10.86
CA LEU A 666 18.58 9.40 -10.67
C LEU A 666 17.11 8.94 -10.75
N ALA A 667 16.16 9.87 -10.93
CA ALA A 667 14.70 9.71 -10.89
C ALA A 667 14.16 8.27 -11.05
N ALA A 668 13.66 7.71 -9.94
CA ALA A 668 13.01 6.41 -9.87
C ALA A 668 11.89 6.24 -10.92
N GLY A 669 11.87 5.08 -11.58
CA GLY A 669 10.93 4.76 -12.66
C GLY A 669 11.25 5.41 -14.01
N PHE A 670 12.25 6.29 -14.12
CA PHE A 670 12.75 6.82 -15.39
C PHE A 670 14.12 6.28 -15.74
N ILE A 671 15.09 6.43 -14.83
CA ILE A 671 16.42 5.85 -14.99
C ILE A 671 16.33 4.33 -14.79
N THR A 672 16.83 3.56 -15.76
CA THR A 672 16.86 2.09 -15.73
C THR A 672 18.22 1.56 -15.26
N THR A 673 19.28 2.37 -15.37
CA THR A 673 20.66 1.96 -15.07
C THR A 673 21.47 3.16 -14.57
N ILE A 674 22.27 2.99 -13.53
CA ILE A 674 23.12 4.04 -12.96
C ILE A 674 24.57 3.58 -12.97
N VAL A 675 25.47 4.35 -13.58
CA VAL A 675 26.89 4.00 -13.71
C VAL A 675 27.72 4.90 -12.80
N LEU A 676 28.25 4.32 -11.72
CA LEU A 676 29.18 4.98 -10.80
C LEU A 676 30.61 4.81 -11.32
N THR A 677 31.27 5.90 -11.70
CA THR A 677 32.65 5.91 -12.23
C THR A 677 33.66 6.30 -11.17
N HIS A 678 34.95 6.00 -11.40
CA HIS A 678 36.06 6.33 -10.48
C HIS A 678 35.94 5.68 -9.08
N THR A 679 35.22 4.56 -8.96
CA THR A 679 34.97 3.89 -7.66
C THR A 679 36.24 3.37 -6.95
N GLN A 680 37.38 3.31 -7.65
CA GLN A 680 38.67 2.92 -7.06
C GLN A 680 39.33 4.04 -6.21
N GLU A 681 38.84 5.27 -6.33
CA GLU A 681 39.37 6.45 -5.63
C GLU A 681 38.62 6.74 -4.31
N LEU A 682 37.55 5.98 -4.03
CA LEU A 682 36.86 5.98 -2.75
C LEU A 682 37.37 4.85 -1.84
N ASP A 683 37.36 5.08 -0.53
CA ASP A 683 37.42 3.99 0.43
C ASP A 683 36.11 3.18 0.47
N HIS A 684 36.14 2.03 1.16
CA HIS A 684 35.01 1.11 1.24
C HIS A 684 33.79 1.70 1.96
N VAL A 685 33.97 2.58 2.95
CA VAL A 685 32.89 3.23 3.70
C VAL A 685 32.23 4.31 2.85
N CYS A 686 33.03 5.16 2.19
CA CYS A 686 32.53 6.18 1.27
C CYS A 686 31.78 5.56 0.08
N LEU A 687 32.33 4.50 -0.52
CA LEU A 687 31.67 3.78 -1.61
C LEU A 687 30.37 3.09 -1.15
N HIS A 688 30.34 2.52 0.07
CA HIS A 688 29.13 1.92 0.63
C HIS A 688 28.05 2.98 0.96
N ARG A 689 28.43 4.08 1.64
CA ARG A 689 27.54 5.22 1.94
C ARG A 689 26.94 5.79 0.64
N LEU A 690 27.75 6.02 -0.40
CA LEU A 690 27.28 6.45 -1.72
C LEU A 690 26.33 5.43 -2.36
N ARG A 691 26.69 4.14 -2.33
CA ARG A 691 25.88 3.07 -2.92
C ARG A 691 24.48 3.01 -2.29
N THR A 692 24.39 3.04 -0.96
CA THR A 692 23.12 3.06 -0.21
C THR A 692 22.26 4.27 -0.57
N ARG A 693 22.85 5.46 -0.79
CA ARG A 693 22.10 6.64 -1.28
C ARG A 693 21.55 6.45 -2.69
N VAL A 694 22.34 5.85 -3.58
CA VAL A 694 21.95 5.62 -4.98
C VAL A 694 20.85 4.56 -5.09
N ASP A 695 20.98 3.42 -4.40
CA ASP A 695 19.94 2.38 -4.35
C ASP A 695 18.63 2.92 -3.72
N ALA A 696 18.72 3.81 -2.74
CA ALA A 696 17.55 4.44 -2.12
C ALA A 696 16.89 5.54 -2.99
N ALA A 697 17.67 6.27 -3.79
CA ALA A 697 17.14 7.26 -4.75
C ALA A 697 16.48 6.61 -5.97
N ASN A 698 16.91 5.40 -6.35
CA ASN A 698 16.24 4.61 -7.39
C ASN A 698 16.37 3.09 -7.16
N PRO A 699 15.39 2.46 -6.46
CA PRO A 699 15.41 1.03 -6.21
C PRO A 699 15.04 0.16 -7.43
N PHE A 700 14.82 0.77 -8.60
CA PHE A 700 14.47 0.08 -9.85
C PHE A 700 15.60 0.08 -10.89
N ALA A 701 16.73 0.72 -10.61
CA ALA A 701 17.83 0.85 -11.55
C ALA A 701 18.97 -0.13 -11.24
N ASP A 702 19.53 -0.74 -12.29
CA ASP A 702 20.76 -1.52 -12.15
C ASP A 702 21.96 -0.58 -11.95
N VAL A 703 22.55 -0.62 -10.75
CA VAL A 703 23.66 0.27 -10.40
C VAL A 703 25.00 -0.44 -10.57
N LEU A 704 25.81 0.06 -11.50
CA LEU A 704 27.08 -0.53 -11.95
C LEU A 704 28.28 0.30 -11.48
N CYS A 705 29.25 -0.35 -10.83
CA CYS A 705 30.44 0.30 -10.28
C CYS A 705 31.66 0.10 -11.18
N LEU A 706 32.03 1.13 -11.96
CA LEU A 706 33.25 1.17 -12.76
C LEU A 706 34.41 1.75 -11.94
N ARG A 707 35.57 1.08 -11.99
CA ARG A 707 36.79 1.52 -11.30
C ARG A 707 37.35 2.82 -11.85
N SER A 708 37.25 3.00 -13.16
CA SER A 708 37.75 4.11 -13.97
C SER A 708 36.58 4.81 -14.68
N ASN A 709 36.88 5.50 -15.78
CA ASN A 709 35.93 5.97 -16.79
C ASN A 709 35.86 5.07 -18.04
N SER A 710 36.53 3.91 -18.05
CA SER A 710 36.51 2.97 -19.18
C SER A 710 35.36 1.97 -19.07
N LEU A 711 34.66 1.74 -20.19
CA LEU A 711 33.62 0.72 -20.35
C LEU A 711 34.20 -0.49 -21.08
N ASP A 712 34.90 -1.33 -20.34
CA ASP A 712 35.58 -2.52 -20.86
C ASP A 712 34.61 -3.72 -20.99
N GLY A 713 33.63 -3.62 -21.90
CA GLY A 713 32.60 -4.65 -22.11
C GLY A 713 31.73 -4.45 -23.36
N ASP A 714 30.86 -5.43 -23.65
CA ASP A 714 29.91 -5.37 -24.77
C ASP A 714 28.67 -4.52 -24.42
N LEU A 715 28.37 -3.51 -25.24
CA LEU A 715 27.23 -2.61 -25.07
C LEU A 715 25.86 -3.31 -25.06
N THR A 716 25.74 -4.52 -25.63
CA THR A 716 24.49 -5.29 -25.61
C THR A 716 24.07 -5.72 -24.20
N ALA A 717 25.01 -5.86 -23.26
CA ALA A 717 24.70 -6.12 -21.85
C ALA A 717 24.05 -4.92 -21.14
N PHE A 718 24.20 -3.71 -21.69
CA PHE A 718 23.65 -2.47 -21.13
C PHE A 718 22.27 -2.12 -21.71
N VAL A 719 21.73 -2.92 -22.64
CA VAL A 719 20.46 -2.60 -23.33
C VAL A 719 19.59 -3.84 -23.49
N ALA A 720 18.95 -4.21 -22.38
CA ALA A 720 17.70 -4.93 -22.41
C ALA A 720 16.67 -4.16 -23.27
N LEU A 721 15.92 -4.89 -24.10
CA LEU A 721 14.81 -4.30 -24.85
C LEU A 721 13.65 -3.96 -23.91
N ASP A 722 13.00 -2.84 -24.20
CA ASP A 722 11.72 -2.43 -23.62
C ASP A 722 11.70 -2.25 -22.08
N GLU A 723 12.88 -2.22 -21.43
CA GLU A 723 13.05 -2.19 -19.98
C GLU A 723 12.53 -0.91 -19.30
N PHE A 724 12.55 0.23 -20.01
CA PHE A 724 11.89 1.46 -19.59
C PHE A 724 10.38 1.27 -19.39
N ASN A 725 9.75 0.35 -20.13
CA ASN A 725 8.33 -0.01 -20.01
C ASN A 725 8.14 -1.36 -19.28
N ALA A 726 9.10 -1.77 -18.46
CA ALA A 726 8.89 -2.86 -17.50
C ALA A 726 7.67 -2.55 -16.60
N PRO A 727 6.78 -3.52 -16.31
CA PRO A 727 5.48 -3.25 -15.68
C PRO A 727 5.56 -2.47 -14.37
N ASP A 728 6.53 -2.78 -13.51
CA ASP A 728 6.69 -2.10 -12.21
C ASP A 728 7.18 -0.65 -12.37
N ARG A 729 8.10 -0.39 -13.31
CA ARG A 729 8.58 0.97 -13.61
C ARG A 729 7.49 1.81 -14.28
N GLN A 730 6.70 1.22 -15.19
CA GLN A 730 5.54 1.90 -15.76
C GLN A 730 4.49 2.20 -14.69
N ARG A 731 4.08 1.21 -13.89
CA ARG A 731 3.11 1.39 -12.80
C ARG A 731 3.57 2.46 -11.81
N TYR A 732 4.86 2.52 -11.51
CA TYR A 732 5.46 3.57 -10.68
C TYR A 732 5.29 4.96 -11.33
N ARG A 733 5.57 5.11 -12.64
CA ARG A 733 5.32 6.37 -13.37
C ARG A 733 3.84 6.75 -13.42
N ASP A 734 2.95 5.79 -13.63
CA ASP A 734 1.51 6.02 -13.76
C ASP A 734 0.89 6.53 -12.43
N VAL A 735 1.35 6.00 -11.29
CA VAL A 735 0.92 6.49 -9.96
C VAL A 735 1.55 7.85 -9.62
N HIS A 736 2.86 7.99 -9.83
CA HIS A 736 3.62 9.08 -9.22
C HIS A 736 3.90 10.28 -10.12
N PHE A 737 3.80 10.09 -11.43
CA PHE A 737 4.11 11.11 -12.43
C PHE A 737 3.06 11.13 -13.58
N PRO A 738 1.74 10.95 -13.33
CA PRO A 738 0.73 10.61 -14.36
C PRO A 738 0.63 11.55 -15.57
N SER A 739 1.07 12.80 -15.45
CA SER A 739 1.06 13.78 -16.54
C SER A 739 2.45 14.03 -17.16
N TRP A 740 3.46 13.20 -16.89
CA TRP A 740 4.87 13.48 -17.22
C TRP A 740 5.13 13.79 -18.70
N GLN A 741 4.44 13.12 -19.62
CA GLN A 741 4.54 13.34 -21.07
C GLN A 741 3.98 14.71 -21.51
N VAL A 742 3.02 15.27 -20.76
CA VAL A 742 2.26 16.48 -21.12
C VAL A 742 2.72 17.71 -20.33
N LYS A 743 3.13 17.51 -19.08
CA LYS A 743 3.57 18.55 -18.13
C LYS A 743 4.82 18.10 -17.34
N PRO A 744 5.95 17.77 -17.99
CA PRO A 744 7.16 17.33 -17.28
C PRO A 744 7.66 18.38 -16.28
N ALA A 745 7.48 19.67 -16.58
CA ALA A 745 7.84 20.78 -15.70
C ALA A 745 7.05 20.84 -14.37
N ALA A 746 5.96 20.07 -14.21
CA ALA A 746 5.29 19.90 -12.91
C ALA A 746 6.02 18.92 -11.99
N TYR A 747 6.96 18.13 -12.53
CA TYR A 747 7.69 17.09 -11.82
C TYR A 747 9.21 17.33 -11.77
N ALA A 748 9.72 18.32 -12.51
CA ALA A 748 11.11 18.74 -12.48
C ALA A 748 11.32 19.88 -11.47
N ALA A 749 12.32 19.78 -10.59
CA ALA A 749 12.70 20.89 -9.74
C ALA A 749 13.30 22.05 -10.59
N PRO A 750 13.04 23.33 -10.29
CA PRO A 750 13.83 24.44 -10.83
C PRO A 750 15.27 24.34 -10.32
N LEU A 751 16.24 24.95 -11.04
CA LEU A 751 17.56 25.16 -10.46
C LEU A 751 17.47 26.24 -9.35
N PRO A 752 18.21 26.12 -8.23
CA PRO A 752 18.24 27.16 -7.21
C PRO A 752 18.73 28.51 -7.79
N PRO A 753 18.18 29.66 -7.38
CA PRO A 753 18.58 30.97 -7.92
C PRO A 753 20.07 31.33 -7.73
N SER A 754 20.77 30.66 -6.82
CA SER A 754 22.22 30.78 -6.61
C SER A 754 23.08 30.08 -7.68
N VAL A 755 22.48 29.23 -8.53
CA VAL A 755 23.21 28.50 -9.58
C VAL A 755 23.17 29.29 -10.87
N SER A 756 24.32 29.78 -11.32
CA SER A 756 24.50 30.43 -12.61
C SER A 756 25.56 29.72 -13.47
N ALA A 757 25.33 29.70 -14.79
CA ALA A 757 26.29 29.15 -15.76
C ALA A 757 27.23 30.26 -16.25
N VAL A 758 28.54 30.05 -16.14
CA VAL A 758 29.58 31.01 -16.55
C VAL A 758 30.51 30.39 -17.58
N ARG A 759 30.49 30.91 -18.81
CA ARG A 759 31.35 30.49 -19.92
C ARG A 759 32.58 31.39 -20.01
N PHE A 760 33.77 30.83 -19.88
CA PHE A 760 35.04 31.54 -20.10
C PHE A 760 35.63 31.15 -21.46
N GLU A 761 35.59 32.06 -22.44
CA GLU A 761 36.29 31.86 -23.71
C GLU A 761 37.70 32.44 -23.66
N MET A 762 38.71 31.57 -23.76
CA MET A 762 40.12 31.96 -23.66
C MET A 762 40.80 31.88 -25.03
N GLN A 763 41.05 33.02 -25.67
CA GLN A 763 41.75 33.12 -26.95
C GLN A 763 43.28 33.04 -26.84
N LEU A 764 43.82 32.93 -25.61
CA LEU A 764 45.25 32.85 -25.31
C LEU A 764 45.60 31.48 -24.73
N GLN A 765 46.79 30.96 -25.06
CA GLN A 765 47.25 29.69 -24.48
C GLN A 765 47.59 29.85 -22.99
N LEU A 766 47.09 28.93 -22.18
CA LEU A 766 47.36 28.84 -20.75
C LEU A 766 48.70 28.17 -20.45
N ASP A 767 49.49 28.74 -19.54
CA ASP A 767 50.57 28.01 -18.87
C ASP A 767 49.95 27.00 -17.89
N ARG A 768 50.05 25.71 -18.23
CA ARG A 768 49.51 24.60 -17.43
C ARG A 768 50.03 24.61 -15.99
N THR A 769 51.29 24.97 -15.78
CA THR A 769 51.94 25.02 -14.46
C THR A 769 51.31 26.11 -13.59
N ARG A 770 51.15 27.32 -14.15
CA ARG A 770 50.50 28.43 -13.45
C ARG A 770 49.03 28.17 -13.20
N PHE A 771 48.33 27.59 -14.18
CA PHE A 771 46.90 27.25 -14.06
C PHE A 771 46.66 26.23 -12.94
N VAL A 772 47.42 25.12 -12.92
CA VAL A 772 47.34 24.12 -11.84
C VAL A 772 47.75 24.72 -10.49
N ALA A 773 48.78 25.56 -10.44
CA ALA A 773 49.17 26.24 -9.19
C ALA A 773 48.07 27.19 -8.66
N TYR A 774 47.40 27.94 -9.55
CA TYR A 774 46.27 28.79 -9.16
C TYR A 774 45.11 27.98 -8.59
N ILE A 775 44.72 26.89 -9.25
CA ILE A 775 43.68 25.95 -8.74
C ILE A 775 44.11 25.38 -7.39
N HIS A 776 45.32 24.86 -7.29
CA HIS A 776 45.83 24.21 -6.07
C HIS A 776 45.86 25.17 -4.86
N VAL A 777 46.19 26.45 -5.06
CA VAL A 777 46.09 27.48 -4.00
C VAL A 777 44.64 27.73 -3.63
N HIS A 778 43.77 28.05 -4.60
CA HIS A 778 42.40 28.50 -4.32
C HIS A 778 41.45 27.38 -3.88
N CYS A 779 41.75 26.12 -4.19
CA CYS A 779 41.00 24.96 -3.70
C CYS A 779 41.45 24.50 -2.30
N GLN A 780 42.69 24.78 -1.87
CA GLN A 780 43.17 24.38 -0.55
C GLN A 780 42.94 25.43 0.55
N THR A 781 42.85 26.72 0.23
CA THR A 781 42.63 27.79 1.23
C THR A 781 41.15 28.13 1.43
N ASN A 782 40.23 27.22 1.10
CA ASN A 782 38.92 27.65 0.61
C ASN A 782 37.78 27.80 1.63
N THR A 783 38.01 28.61 2.66
CA THR A 783 36.90 29.37 3.27
C THR A 783 36.48 30.55 2.37
N ALA A 784 37.42 31.11 1.60
CA ALA A 784 37.28 32.41 0.95
C ALA A 784 36.27 32.50 -0.22
N TRP A 785 35.94 31.42 -0.93
CA TRP A 785 34.93 31.48 -2.01
C TRP A 785 33.48 31.59 -1.48
N ARG A 786 33.23 31.36 -0.18
CA ARG A 786 31.91 31.69 0.43
C ARG A 786 31.72 33.20 0.55
N ASP A 787 32.76 33.93 0.93
CA ASP A 787 32.68 35.36 1.26
C ASP A 787 32.72 36.29 0.03
N GLY A 788 32.99 35.75 -1.17
CA GLY A 788 33.18 36.51 -2.41
C GLY A 788 32.00 36.50 -3.39
N LEU A 789 30.89 35.83 -3.07
CA LEU A 789 29.73 35.63 -3.96
C LEU A 789 28.37 35.73 -3.24
N MET A 790 28.27 36.64 -2.26
CA MET A 790 27.00 37.19 -1.75
C MET A 790 26.87 38.67 -2.13
#